data_AF-A0A9D9DKY3-F1
#
_entry.id   AF-A0A9D9DKY3-F1
#
_cell.length_a   1.000
_cell.length_b   1.000
_cell.length_c   1.000
_cell.angle_alpha   90.00
_cell.angle_beta   90.00
_cell.angle_gamma   90.00
#
_symmetry.space_group_name_H-M   'P 1'
#
loop_
_entity.id
_entity.type
_entity.pdbx_description
1 polymer ?
#
loop_
_entity_poly.entity_id
_entity_poly.type
_entity_poly.pdbx_seq_one_letter_code
_entity_poly.pdbx_strand_id
1 'polypeptide(L)'
;MASDKISEKIIERKVDSVLSKLSTREKIAQIMIVDLWSGDSPARKKIQDRLVRKEKIGGIIIMDDALNPAVDRVNQLHRMAEIPLLVTIDGEWGASMRYPELHAFPRQMQLGALADESLIYEMGYAIGKECRNLNIHVNFAPDVDINNNADNPVINSRSFGENKDIVARYGAAYMEGMRDAGVCGSAKHFPGHGDTNADSHKTLPVLPFSRERLDSLELYPFRYLIDKNVGMVMVGHLEVPVLDSSGTPASISRPIITGVLKEQLGYDGIVITDALNMNGVSNRMEKKFVPLEAFKAGVDILLMPEDVEASITEIEKAVRRGDVSMADLNEKVRKMLRLKVEAGLFDAGYNPVLDTVGLTERVVKDSNRLLIEKLAKNSITVLCNEKLSAPFEDEFALPVGNLDGKKIGVLALGRRNSDVFANTVSRYAKVDTVSLEMKGLTVEKLKEARERLAGCNLVITLFNETDQRPNRNFGIVDSLYGYIVDWAAETDMIAAYMGSPYAIAKIKGHENFKGYVVGYTNSPSNSDAVAQVIFGGVAARGVLPVKVLDYGQGYSVKLEKTRLEQRRVHDAGFELKNGVVCGEYMTKAGERIAYDTPVELDFSATLLTYIPAVAKLLDEGCFKTTTMLKHIIKPDNCGHGAILLSDLLMQRSGLPDVEAGASADVIENLQKDSIPQLQYSDANIYYLSKVVLSHIPEEELKEELSGFYASLGMYSTSFSFTDGYKVKVTTTPDDLAKFLGMLRNGGTYGGVKYLSAETARFVNMLVTYYNTNSNGFSIMN
;
A
#
# COMPACT_ATOMS: atom_id res chain seq x y z
N MET A 1 2.94 31.47 -9.99
CA MET A 1 2.02 32.58 -10.39
C MET A 1 1.91 32.79 -11.90
N ALA A 2 3.00 33.06 -12.64
CA ALA A 2 2.91 33.25 -14.10
C ALA A 2 2.74 31.92 -14.86
N SER A 3 3.42 30.85 -14.42
CA SER A 3 3.25 29.46 -14.89
C SER A 3 1.82 28.97 -14.73
N ASP A 4 1.22 29.20 -13.55
CA ASP A 4 -0.11 28.70 -13.19
C ASP A 4 -1.19 29.40 -14.03
N LYS A 5 -1.02 30.70 -14.28
CA LYS A 5 -1.91 31.47 -15.19
C LYS A 5 -1.82 31.02 -16.65
N ILE A 6 -0.66 30.54 -17.10
CA ILE A 6 -0.50 30.02 -18.47
C ILE A 6 -1.14 28.62 -18.56
N SER A 7 -0.91 27.76 -17.57
CA SER A 7 -1.55 26.44 -17.45
C SER A 7 -3.08 26.56 -17.47
N GLU A 8 -3.62 27.47 -16.65
CA GLU A 8 -5.04 27.75 -16.55
C GLU A 8 -5.66 28.16 -17.90
N LYS A 9 -5.00 29.07 -18.63
CA LYS A 9 -5.45 29.48 -19.97
C LYS A 9 -5.41 28.35 -20.99
N ILE A 10 -4.47 27.41 -20.87
CA ILE A 10 -4.39 26.25 -21.76
C ILE A 10 -5.54 25.29 -21.45
N ILE A 11 -5.83 25.04 -20.17
CA ILE A 11 -6.96 24.23 -19.73
C ILE A 11 -8.27 24.80 -20.28
N GLU A 12 -8.55 26.08 -20.03
CA GLU A 12 -9.79 26.73 -20.48
C GLU A 12 -9.94 26.71 -22.01
N ARG A 13 -8.85 26.92 -22.76
CA ARG A 13 -8.89 26.79 -24.24
C ARG A 13 -9.22 25.38 -24.72
N LYS A 14 -8.67 24.35 -24.07
CA LYS A 14 -9.01 22.95 -24.38
C LYS A 14 -10.47 22.68 -24.07
N VAL A 15 -10.96 23.14 -22.92
CA VAL A 15 -12.36 22.98 -22.50
C VAL A 15 -13.32 23.65 -23.48
N ASP A 16 -13.10 24.93 -23.81
CA ASP A 16 -13.97 25.67 -24.74
C ASP A 16 -13.96 25.07 -26.16
N SER A 17 -12.81 24.54 -26.61
CA SER A 17 -12.68 23.85 -27.90
C SER A 17 -13.54 22.59 -27.99
N VAL A 18 -13.67 21.84 -26.91
CA VAL A 18 -14.55 20.67 -26.84
C VAL A 18 -16.00 21.10 -26.65
N LEU A 19 -16.27 21.98 -25.68
CA LEU A 19 -17.62 22.42 -25.30
C LEU A 19 -18.40 23.04 -26.48
N SER A 20 -17.71 23.82 -27.32
CA SER A 20 -18.32 24.49 -28.50
C SER A 20 -18.77 23.53 -29.60
N LYS A 21 -18.26 22.29 -29.62
CA LYS A 21 -18.61 21.28 -30.63
C LYS A 21 -19.75 20.36 -30.18
N LEU A 22 -20.13 20.39 -28.91
CA LEU A 22 -21.18 19.55 -28.36
C LEU A 22 -22.56 20.12 -28.68
N SER A 23 -23.45 19.28 -29.18
CA SER A 23 -24.89 19.52 -29.19
C SER A 23 -25.44 19.60 -27.77
N THR A 24 -26.65 20.16 -27.61
CA THR A 24 -27.34 20.20 -26.31
C THR A 24 -27.47 18.81 -25.68
N ARG A 25 -27.79 17.80 -26.49
CA ARG A 25 -27.94 16.42 -26.03
C ARG A 25 -26.61 15.84 -25.53
N GLU A 26 -25.53 16.03 -26.29
CA GLU A 26 -24.19 15.58 -25.89
C GLU A 26 -23.68 16.32 -24.64
N LYS A 27 -24.01 17.60 -24.48
CA LYS A 27 -23.75 18.35 -23.23
C LYS A 27 -24.42 17.71 -22.02
N ILE A 28 -25.69 17.35 -22.15
CA ILE A 28 -26.44 16.68 -21.08
C ILE A 28 -25.85 15.29 -20.79
N ALA A 29 -25.48 14.54 -21.82
CA ALA A 29 -24.86 13.22 -21.64
C ALA A 29 -23.47 13.31 -20.98
N GLN A 30 -22.69 14.36 -21.28
CA GLN A 30 -21.36 14.56 -20.70
C GLN A 30 -21.38 14.73 -19.18
N ILE A 31 -22.47 15.16 -18.56
CA ILE A 31 -22.55 15.26 -17.09
C ILE A 31 -23.03 13.97 -16.41
N MET A 32 -23.13 12.87 -17.14
CA MET A 32 -23.57 11.56 -16.61
C MET A 32 -22.40 10.60 -16.42
N ILE A 33 -22.37 9.94 -15.26
CA ILE A 33 -21.49 8.81 -14.97
C ILE A 33 -22.36 7.56 -14.78
N VAL A 34 -22.07 6.50 -15.54
CA VAL A 34 -22.87 5.26 -15.53
C VAL A 34 -22.08 4.10 -14.96
N ASP A 35 -22.74 3.11 -14.39
CA ASP A 35 -22.05 1.98 -13.78
C ASP A 35 -21.54 0.95 -14.81
N LEU A 36 -20.39 0.38 -14.50
CA LEU A 36 -19.72 -0.64 -15.29
C LEU A 36 -19.56 -1.91 -14.48
N TRP A 37 -20.09 -3.00 -15.03
CA TRP A 37 -19.82 -4.36 -14.58
C TRP A 37 -19.36 -5.19 -15.78
N SER A 38 -18.15 -5.73 -15.74
CA SER A 38 -17.65 -6.64 -16.77
C SER A 38 -18.46 -7.95 -16.81
N GLY A 39 -19.06 -8.34 -15.68
CA GLY A 39 -19.97 -9.48 -15.56
C GLY A 39 -21.37 -9.25 -16.13
N ASP A 40 -21.68 -8.07 -16.66
CA ASP A 40 -23.02 -7.75 -17.17
C ASP A 40 -23.49 -8.64 -18.31
N SER A 41 -24.81 -8.83 -18.37
CA SER A 41 -25.46 -9.53 -19.47
C SER A 41 -25.14 -8.88 -20.83
N PRO A 42 -25.12 -9.64 -21.94
CA PRO A 42 -24.89 -9.07 -23.27
C PRO A 42 -25.85 -7.93 -23.64
N ALA A 43 -27.09 -7.97 -23.13
CA ALA A 43 -28.07 -6.90 -23.35
C ALA A 43 -27.65 -5.59 -22.65
N ARG A 44 -27.21 -5.68 -21.39
CA ARG A 44 -26.75 -4.50 -20.63
C ARG A 44 -25.44 -3.93 -21.18
N LYS A 45 -24.51 -4.78 -21.60
CA LYS A 45 -23.28 -4.34 -22.31
C LYS A 45 -23.61 -3.57 -23.60
N LYS A 46 -24.59 -4.03 -24.40
CA LYS A 46 -25.06 -3.29 -25.58
C LYS A 46 -25.66 -1.93 -25.25
N ILE A 47 -26.32 -1.79 -24.09
CA ILE A 47 -26.82 -0.49 -23.61
C ILE A 47 -25.64 0.42 -23.30
N GLN A 48 -24.66 -0.03 -22.50
CA GLN A 48 -23.44 0.74 -22.22
C GLN A 48 -22.71 1.16 -23.51
N ASP A 49 -22.54 0.24 -24.46
CA ASP A 49 -21.92 0.52 -25.76
C ASP A 49 -22.68 1.61 -26.53
N ARG A 50 -24.02 1.59 -26.47
CA ARG A 50 -24.87 2.62 -27.08
C ARG A 50 -24.71 3.96 -26.38
N LEU A 51 -24.71 3.99 -25.05
CA LEU A 51 -24.52 5.22 -24.26
C LEU A 51 -23.16 5.87 -24.56
N VAL A 52 -22.09 5.08 -24.65
CA VAL A 52 -20.76 5.60 -24.99
C VAL A 52 -20.69 6.08 -26.43
N ARG A 53 -21.11 5.27 -27.40
CA ARG A 53 -20.93 5.57 -28.83
C ARG A 53 -21.94 6.59 -29.37
N LYS A 54 -23.20 6.54 -28.93
CA LYS A 54 -24.27 7.40 -29.47
C LYS A 54 -24.53 8.62 -28.61
N GLU A 55 -24.72 8.42 -27.31
CA GLU A 55 -25.04 9.53 -26.40
C GLU A 55 -23.81 10.33 -25.99
N LYS A 56 -22.61 9.73 -26.08
CA LYS A 56 -21.34 10.33 -25.65
C LYS A 56 -21.40 10.73 -24.18
N ILE A 57 -21.67 9.76 -23.31
CA ILE A 57 -21.68 9.97 -21.86
C ILE A 57 -20.34 10.49 -21.33
N GLY A 58 -20.38 11.14 -20.16
CA GLY A 58 -19.22 11.75 -19.51
C GLY A 58 -18.21 10.75 -18.97
N GLY A 59 -18.69 9.71 -18.30
CA GLY A 59 -17.81 8.79 -17.60
C GLY A 59 -18.48 7.50 -17.17
N ILE A 60 -17.68 6.68 -16.49
CA ILE A 60 -18.07 5.39 -15.96
C ILE A 60 -17.58 5.24 -14.51
N ILE A 61 -18.34 4.52 -13.69
CA ILE A 61 -17.90 4.08 -12.36
C ILE A 61 -17.66 2.58 -12.38
N ILE A 62 -16.48 2.16 -11.93
CA ILE A 62 -16.10 0.77 -11.74
C ILE A 62 -16.83 0.23 -10.51
N MET A 63 -17.54 -0.89 -10.70
CA MET A 63 -18.22 -1.62 -9.63
C MET A 63 -17.42 -2.87 -9.24
N ASP A 64 -17.95 -3.69 -8.34
CA ASP A 64 -17.28 -4.91 -7.88
C ASP A 64 -17.03 -5.87 -9.05
N ASP A 65 -15.75 -6.13 -9.34
CA ASP A 65 -15.35 -6.81 -10.56
C ASP A 65 -13.98 -7.47 -10.44
N ALA A 66 -13.69 -8.44 -11.30
CA ALA A 66 -12.33 -8.94 -11.46
C ALA A 66 -11.50 -7.92 -12.25
N LEU A 67 -10.24 -7.73 -11.85
CA LEU A 67 -9.37 -6.67 -12.36
C LEU A 67 -9.24 -6.69 -13.90
N ASN A 68 -8.76 -7.80 -14.46
CA ASN A 68 -8.51 -7.87 -15.91
C ASN A 68 -9.79 -7.74 -16.75
N PRO A 69 -10.89 -8.47 -16.46
CA PRO A 69 -12.16 -8.29 -17.17
C PRO A 69 -12.71 -6.85 -17.13
N ALA A 70 -12.59 -6.17 -15.99
CA ALA A 70 -13.00 -4.77 -15.86
C ALA A 70 -12.16 -3.84 -16.74
N VAL A 71 -10.83 -3.98 -16.69
CA VAL A 71 -9.91 -3.17 -17.50
C VAL A 71 -10.11 -3.45 -19.00
N ASP A 72 -10.31 -4.69 -19.41
CA ASP A 72 -10.65 -5.02 -20.80
C ASP A 72 -11.96 -4.37 -21.25
N ARG A 73 -12.95 -4.32 -20.36
CA ARG A 73 -14.23 -3.65 -20.64
C ARG A 73 -14.05 -2.13 -20.75
N VAL A 74 -13.29 -1.51 -19.85
CA VAL A 74 -12.94 -0.07 -19.90
C VAL A 74 -12.20 0.25 -21.20
N ASN A 75 -11.21 -0.56 -21.58
CA ASN A 75 -10.48 -0.46 -22.84
C ASN A 75 -11.40 -0.53 -24.06
N GLN A 76 -12.39 -1.44 -24.06
CA GLN A 76 -13.37 -1.55 -25.13
C GLN A 76 -14.21 -0.27 -25.25
N LEU A 77 -14.70 0.25 -24.13
CA LEU A 77 -15.51 1.47 -24.12
C LEU A 77 -14.70 2.68 -24.59
N HIS A 78 -13.45 2.83 -24.13
CA HIS A 78 -12.57 3.91 -24.58
C HIS A 78 -12.30 3.88 -26.08
N ARG A 79 -12.12 2.69 -26.68
CA ARG A 79 -11.96 2.56 -28.14
C ARG A 79 -13.19 3.02 -28.94
N MET A 80 -14.36 3.02 -28.31
CA MET A 80 -15.63 3.45 -28.93
C MET A 80 -15.98 4.90 -28.62
N ALA A 81 -15.30 5.53 -27.66
CA ALA A 81 -15.61 6.86 -27.18
C ALA A 81 -14.96 7.92 -28.07
N GLU A 82 -15.75 8.85 -28.59
CA GLU A 82 -15.25 10.01 -29.35
C GLU A 82 -14.64 11.06 -28.41
N ILE A 83 -15.20 11.19 -27.21
CA ILE A 83 -14.67 12.02 -26.12
C ILE A 83 -14.21 11.05 -25.04
N PRO A 84 -12.96 11.16 -24.55
CA PRO A 84 -12.46 10.29 -23.49
C PRO A 84 -13.42 10.21 -22.29
N LEU A 85 -13.65 8.98 -21.81
CA LEU A 85 -14.46 8.74 -20.63
C LEU A 85 -13.69 9.10 -19.37
N LEU A 86 -14.35 9.75 -18.42
CA LEU A 86 -13.84 9.86 -17.07
C LEU A 86 -14.08 8.52 -16.35
N VAL A 87 -13.00 7.79 -16.06
CA VAL A 87 -13.07 6.55 -15.26
C VAL A 87 -13.00 6.89 -13.78
N THR A 88 -13.98 6.41 -13.03
CA THR A 88 -14.16 6.68 -11.60
C THR A 88 -14.32 5.39 -10.81
N ILE A 89 -14.06 5.44 -9.51
CA ILE A 89 -14.21 4.31 -8.60
C ILE A 89 -14.73 4.80 -7.25
N ASP A 90 -15.41 3.92 -6.53
CA ASP A 90 -15.58 4.07 -5.08
C ASP A 90 -14.59 3.13 -4.38
N GLY A 91 -13.45 3.68 -3.97
CA GLY A 91 -12.30 2.99 -3.40
C GLY A 91 -11.88 3.56 -2.06
N GLU A 92 -12.76 3.50 -1.06
CA GLU A 92 -12.51 4.06 0.29
C GLU A 92 -11.24 3.48 0.92
N TRP A 93 -11.03 2.16 0.84
CA TRP A 93 -9.83 1.47 1.33
C TRP A 93 -8.93 0.98 0.18
N GLY A 94 -8.83 1.79 -0.87
CA GLY A 94 -8.09 1.50 -2.10
C GLY A 94 -8.96 0.88 -3.19
N ALA A 95 -8.38 0.67 -4.37
CA ALA A 95 -9.11 0.07 -5.49
C ALA A 95 -9.52 -1.38 -5.20
N SER A 96 -8.93 -2.01 -4.17
CA SER A 96 -9.34 -3.32 -3.68
C SER A 96 -10.80 -3.39 -3.20
N MET A 97 -11.43 -2.25 -2.94
CA MET A 97 -12.87 -2.20 -2.64
C MET A 97 -13.69 -2.75 -3.81
N ARG A 98 -13.20 -2.57 -5.04
CA ARG A 98 -13.84 -3.06 -6.27
C ARG A 98 -13.06 -4.19 -6.95
N TYR A 99 -11.74 -4.25 -6.78
CA TYR A 99 -10.83 -5.26 -7.33
C TYR A 99 -10.27 -6.19 -6.24
N PRO A 100 -10.91 -7.34 -5.96
CA PRO A 100 -10.52 -8.21 -4.83
C PRO A 100 -9.10 -8.79 -4.92
N GLU A 101 -8.46 -8.74 -6.10
CA GLU A 101 -7.07 -9.15 -6.32
C GLU A 101 -6.04 -8.20 -5.70
N LEU A 102 -6.42 -6.94 -5.44
CA LEU A 102 -5.53 -5.94 -4.84
C LEU A 102 -5.53 -6.01 -3.31
N HIS A 103 -4.49 -5.48 -2.68
CA HIS A 103 -4.40 -5.45 -1.23
C HIS A 103 -5.27 -4.35 -0.63
N ALA A 104 -6.17 -4.75 0.26
CA ALA A 104 -6.99 -3.80 1.00
C ALA A 104 -6.19 -3.01 2.03
N PHE A 105 -6.34 -1.70 1.99
CA PHE A 105 -5.91 -0.85 3.09
C PHE A 105 -6.83 -1.03 4.30
N PRO A 106 -6.37 -0.65 5.51
CA PRO A 106 -7.25 -0.57 6.66
C PRO A 106 -8.48 0.29 6.40
N ARG A 107 -9.62 -0.13 6.97
CA ARG A 107 -10.84 0.69 6.95
C ARG A 107 -10.66 1.95 7.80
N GLN A 108 -11.45 2.97 7.49
CA GLN A 108 -11.34 4.33 8.03
C GLN A 108 -11.40 4.36 9.55
N MET A 109 -12.23 3.54 10.19
CA MET A 109 -12.28 3.50 11.65
C MET A 109 -10.97 3.03 12.27
N GLN A 110 -10.28 2.05 11.66
CA GLN A 110 -8.94 1.68 12.08
C GLN A 110 -7.94 2.82 11.85
N LEU A 111 -8.05 3.53 10.72
CA LEU A 111 -7.19 4.67 10.41
C LEU A 111 -7.39 5.83 11.39
N GLY A 112 -8.62 6.02 11.88
CA GLY A 112 -8.95 6.95 12.96
C GLY A 112 -8.23 6.68 14.27
N ALA A 113 -7.75 5.45 14.48
CA ALA A 113 -6.96 5.07 15.65
C ALA A 113 -5.49 5.52 15.55
N LEU A 114 -5.03 5.93 14.37
CA LEU A 114 -3.65 6.42 14.20
C LEU A 114 -3.47 7.73 14.94
N ALA A 115 -2.29 7.92 15.53
CA ALA A 115 -1.89 9.20 16.12
C ALA A 115 -1.18 10.12 15.10
N ASP A 116 -0.66 9.55 14.02
CA ASP A 116 0.15 10.23 13.01
C ASP A 116 -0.65 10.42 11.71
N GLU A 117 -1.01 11.67 11.43
CA GLU A 117 -1.75 12.09 10.24
C GLU A 117 -0.94 11.87 8.95
N SER A 118 0.40 11.88 9.00
CA SER A 118 1.22 11.73 7.79
C SER A 118 1.01 10.37 7.13
N LEU A 119 0.65 9.35 7.91
CA LEU A 119 0.32 8.02 7.41
C LEU A 119 -0.96 8.01 6.57
N ILE A 120 -1.91 8.90 6.87
CA ILE A 120 -3.14 9.07 6.08
C ILE A 120 -2.82 9.70 4.73
N TYR A 121 -1.93 10.70 4.71
CA TYR A 121 -1.43 11.27 3.46
C TYR A 121 -0.66 10.24 2.63
N GLU A 122 0.28 9.49 3.24
CA GLU A 122 1.02 8.41 2.58
C GLU A 122 0.07 7.38 1.96
N MET A 123 -1.00 7.00 2.69
CA MET A 123 -2.05 6.11 2.20
C MET A 123 -2.81 6.72 1.03
N GLY A 124 -3.22 7.99 1.12
CA GLY A 124 -3.92 8.68 0.04
C GLY A 124 -3.10 8.74 -1.24
N TYR A 125 -1.82 9.04 -1.13
CA TYR A 125 -0.89 9.07 -2.27
C TYR A 125 -0.71 7.67 -2.88
N ALA A 126 -0.57 6.64 -2.04
CA ALA A 126 -0.46 5.26 -2.46
C ALA A 126 -1.72 4.78 -3.22
N ILE A 127 -2.92 5.09 -2.71
CA ILE A 127 -4.20 4.79 -3.37
C ILE A 127 -4.36 5.58 -4.67
N GLY A 128 -3.95 6.85 -4.68
CA GLY A 128 -3.97 7.67 -5.88
C GLY A 128 -3.05 7.12 -6.98
N LYS A 129 -1.83 6.67 -6.64
CA LYS A 129 -0.94 6.00 -7.61
C LYS A 129 -1.52 4.69 -8.13
N GLU A 130 -2.11 3.88 -7.24
CA GLU A 130 -2.81 2.65 -7.63
C GLU A 130 -3.93 2.95 -8.64
N CYS A 131 -4.75 3.96 -8.35
CA CYS A 131 -5.79 4.42 -9.27
C CYS A 131 -5.22 4.90 -10.62
N ARG A 132 -4.16 5.72 -10.63
CA ARG A 132 -3.54 6.18 -11.89
C ARG A 132 -2.99 5.04 -12.73
N ASN A 133 -2.35 4.05 -12.11
CA ASN A 133 -1.83 2.86 -12.79
C ASN A 133 -2.95 2.03 -13.45
N LEU A 134 -4.19 2.20 -12.99
CA LEU A 134 -5.39 1.59 -13.52
C LEU A 134 -6.23 2.53 -14.41
N ASN A 135 -5.67 3.68 -14.83
CA ASN A 135 -6.39 4.71 -15.59
C ASN A 135 -7.68 5.18 -14.90
N ILE A 136 -7.68 5.24 -13.56
CA ILE A 136 -8.77 5.79 -12.75
C ILE A 136 -8.42 7.24 -12.39
N HIS A 137 -9.36 8.15 -12.62
CA HIS A 137 -9.14 9.60 -12.54
C HIS A 137 -9.82 10.24 -11.33
N VAL A 138 -10.89 9.61 -10.84
CA VAL A 138 -11.64 10.04 -9.65
C VAL A 138 -11.82 8.86 -8.72
N ASN A 139 -11.51 9.07 -7.45
CA ASN A 139 -11.91 8.17 -6.37
C ASN A 139 -12.95 8.87 -5.50
N PHE A 140 -14.11 8.25 -5.30
CA PHE A 140 -15.18 8.77 -4.44
C PHE A 140 -14.85 8.54 -2.96
N ALA A 141 -13.72 9.09 -2.52
CA ALA A 141 -13.22 9.10 -1.16
C ALA A 141 -12.55 10.47 -0.89
N PRO A 142 -12.42 10.91 0.36
CA PRO A 142 -12.77 10.23 1.61
C PRO A 142 -14.27 10.30 2.00
N ASP A 143 -14.72 9.30 2.75
CA ASP A 143 -15.89 9.42 3.62
C ASP A 143 -15.51 10.30 4.83
N VAL A 144 -16.25 11.39 5.02
CA VAL A 144 -16.06 12.37 6.10
C VAL A 144 -17.29 12.48 7.00
N ASP A 145 -18.16 11.47 6.96
CA ASP A 145 -19.26 11.36 7.90
C ASP A 145 -18.71 11.08 9.30
N ILE A 146 -19.30 11.70 10.33
CA ILE A 146 -18.88 11.54 11.73
C ILE A 146 -19.70 10.42 12.36
N ASN A 147 -19.08 9.28 12.66
CA ASN A 147 -19.79 8.14 13.24
C ASN A 147 -19.95 8.29 14.75
N ASN A 148 -20.82 9.21 15.16
CA ASN A 148 -21.24 9.47 16.54
C ASN A 148 -22.39 8.55 17.02
N ASN A 149 -22.87 7.65 16.16
CA ASN A 149 -23.91 6.68 16.44
C ASN A 149 -23.40 5.26 16.16
N ALA A 150 -23.25 4.46 17.23
CA ALA A 150 -22.72 3.09 17.14
C ALA A 150 -23.65 2.12 16.39
N ASP A 151 -24.95 2.42 16.34
CA ASP A 151 -25.96 1.60 15.67
C ASP A 151 -26.11 1.94 14.18
N ASN A 152 -25.37 2.94 13.67
CA ASN A 152 -25.38 3.29 12.26
C ASN A 152 -24.98 2.07 11.40
N PRO A 153 -25.88 1.55 10.53
CA PRO A 153 -25.63 0.32 9.80
C PRO A 153 -24.83 0.53 8.51
N VAL A 154 -24.63 1.77 8.08
CA VAL A 154 -24.05 2.12 6.76
C VAL A 154 -22.68 2.75 6.86
N ILE A 155 -22.48 3.72 7.75
CA ILE A 155 -21.19 4.43 7.91
C ILE A 155 -20.25 3.57 8.77
N ASN A 156 -20.48 3.50 10.08
CA ASN A 156 -19.73 2.64 11.00
C ASN A 156 -18.21 2.66 10.68
N SER A 157 -17.63 1.52 10.32
CA SER A 157 -16.21 1.33 9.98
C SER A 157 -15.67 2.20 8.82
N ARG A 158 -16.54 2.84 8.03
CA ARG A 158 -16.21 3.73 6.90
C ARG A 158 -15.91 5.16 7.32
N SER A 159 -16.25 5.54 8.55
CA SER A 159 -15.84 6.82 9.12
C SER A 159 -14.51 6.69 9.85
N PHE A 160 -13.73 7.78 9.89
CA PHE A 160 -12.55 7.88 10.75
C PHE A 160 -12.89 7.96 12.24
N GLY A 161 -14.15 8.08 12.64
CA GLY A 161 -14.57 8.04 14.04
C GLY A 161 -15.61 9.11 14.39
N GLU A 162 -15.75 9.40 15.68
CA GLU A 162 -16.76 10.34 16.18
C GLU A 162 -16.20 11.77 16.42
N ASN A 163 -14.89 11.94 16.36
CA ASN A 163 -14.24 13.24 16.56
C ASN A 163 -14.17 14.01 15.23
N LYS A 164 -14.94 15.10 15.14
CA LYS A 164 -15.03 15.94 13.94
C LYS A 164 -13.69 16.51 13.46
N ASP A 165 -12.77 16.83 14.36
CA ASP A 165 -11.46 17.39 14.01
C ASP A 165 -10.54 16.32 13.41
N ILE A 166 -10.61 15.08 13.94
CA ILE A 166 -9.89 13.94 13.36
C ILE A 166 -10.47 13.60 11.99
N VAL A 167 -11.80 13.49 11.88
CA VAL A 167 -12.48 13.19 10.60
C VAL A 167 -12.13 14.24 9.52
N ALA A 168 -12.19 15.53 9.87
CA ALA A 168 -11.86 16.62 8.96
C ALA A 168 -10.39 16.60 8.51
N ARG A 169 -9.45 16.46 9.46
CA ARG A 169 -8.02 16.44 9.15
C ARG A 169 -7.61 15.19 8.36
N TYR A 170 -8.10 14.02 8.72
CA TYR A 170 -7.76 12.77 8.04
C TYR A 170 -8.42 12.72 6.66
N GLY A 171 -9.63 13.25 6.51
CA GLY A 171 -10.25 13.47 5.21
C GLY A 171 -9.38 14.36 4.31
N ALA A 172 -8.93 15.51 4.83
CA ALA A 172 -8.05 16.41 4.07
C ALA A 172 -6.71 15.76 3.69
N ALA A 173 -6.06 15.05 4.60
CA ALA A 173 -4.79 14.36 4.33
C ALA A 173 -4.94 13.26 3.27
N TYR A 174 -6.03 12.47 3.33
CA TYR A 174 -6.31 11.44 2.32
C TYR A 174 -6.53 12.09 0.94
N MET A 175 -7.39 13.11 0.88
CA MET A 175 -7.67 13.84 -0.35
C MET A 175 -6.41 14.49 -0.95
N GLU A 176 -5.57 15.10 -0.12
CA GLU A 176 -4.32 15.73 -0.54
C GLU A 176 -3.35 14.70 -1.14
N GLY A 177 -3.18 13.54 -0.50
CA GLY A 177 -2.38 12.45 -1.06
C GLY A 177 -2.89 11.99 -2.43
N MET A 178 -4.20 11.80 -2.59
CA MET A 178 -4.77 11.42 -3.89
C MET A 178 -4.58 12.50 -4.96
N ARG A 179 -4.78 13.78 -4.60
CA ARG A 179 -4.60 14.92 -5.50
C ARG A 179 -3.17 14.98 -6.02
N ASP A 180 -2.19 14.80 -5.15
CA ASP A 180 -0.76 14.86 -5.50
C ASP A 180 -0.34 13.67 -6.37
N ALA A 181 -1.07 12.56 -6.31
CA ALA A 181 -0.96 11.45 -7.25
C ALA A 181 -1.76 11.65 -8.56
N GLY A 182 -2.46 12.78 -8.74
CA GLY A 182 -3.23 13.09 -9.95
C GLY A 182 -4.63 12.47 -9.99
N VAL A 183 -5.22 12.15 -8.83
CA VAL A 183 -6.58 11.60 -8.71
C VAL A 183 -7.46 12.57 -7.93
N CYS A 184 -8.62 12.91 -8.47
CA CYS A 184 -9.57 13.77 -7.78
C CYS A 184 -10.33 12.98 -6.70
N GLY A 185 -10.34 13.51 -5.48
CA GLY A 185 -11.15 12.99 -4.37
C GLY A 185 -12.56 13.59 -4.31
N SER A 186 -13.43 12.96 -3.54
CA SER A 186 -14.79 13.43 -3.25
C SER A 186 -15.13 13.27 -1.77
N ALA A 187 -15.41 14.39 -1.08
CA ALA A 187 -15.95 14.37 0.28
C ALA A 187 -17.40 13.86 0.26
N LYS A 188 -17.74 12.90 1.12
CA LYS A 188 -19.08 12.30 1.19
C LYS A 188 -19.50 11.94 2.63
N HIS A 189 -20.80 11.86 2.95
CA HIS A 189 -21.96 12.12 2.09
C HIS A 189 -22.68 13.38 2.58
N PHE A 190 -22.55 14.51 1.87
CA PHE A 190 -23.14 15.79 2.28
C PHE A 190 -24.66 15.67 2.43
N PRO A 191 -25.29 16.21 3.49
CA PRO A 191 -24.71 17.04 4.56
C PRO A 191 -24.21 16.28 5.81
N GLY A 192 -24.08 14.95 5.76
CA GLY A 192 -23.57 14.10 6.84
C GLY A 192 -24.48 12.90 7.12
N HIS A 193 -24.01 11.67 6.90
CA HIS A 193 -24.77 10.41 7.08
C HIS A 193 -24.41 9.66 8.37
N GLY A 194 -23.55 10.25 9.21
CA GLY A 194 -22.94 9.59 10.37
C GLY A 194 -23.90 9.26 11.52
N ASP A 195 -24.99 10.00 11.66
CA ASP A 195 -26.01 9.82 12.71
C ASP A 195 -27.37 9.40 12.14
N THR A 196 -27.40 8.26 11.45
CA THR A 196 -28.64 7.66 10.96
C THR A 196 -28.76 6.19 11.39
N ASN A 197 -30.01 5.76 11.64
CA ASN A 197 -30.34 4.36 11.96
C ASN A 197 -30.88 3.59 10.74
N ALA A 198 -30.88 4.23 9.56
CA ALA A 198 -31.49 3.72 8.35
C ALA A 198 -30.52 3.74 7.18
N ASP A 199 -30.69 2.78 6.27
CA ASP A 199 -29.82 2.61 5.10
C ASP A 199 -30.44 3.29 3.87
N SER A 200 -29.76 4.30 3.31
CA SER A 200 -30.20 5.05 2.12
C SER A 200 -30.36 4.17 0.88
N HIS A 201 -29.71 3.00 0.83
CA HIS A 201 -29.93 2.00 -0.23
C HIS A 201 -31.32 1.38 -0.18
N LYS A 202 -32.00 1.43 0.97
CA LYS A 202 -33.28 0.77 1.23
C LYS A 202 -34.41 1.75 1.47
N THR A 203 -34.15 2.84 2.19
CA THR A 203 -35.15 3.81 2.65
C THR A 203 -34.51 5.18 2.80
N LEU A 204 -35.27 6.28 2.71
CA LEU A 204 -34.75 7.63 2.96
C LEU A 204 -34.46 7.84 4.47
N PRO A 205 -33.19 7.98 4.89
CA PRO A 205 -32.85 8.31 6.28
C PRO A 205 -33.18 9.77 6.58
N VAL A 206 -33.57 10.06 7.81
CA VAL A 206 -33.92 11.42 8.28
C VAL A 206 -32.88 11.88 9.29
N LEU A 207 -32.42 13.13 9.17
CA LEU A 207 -31.60 13.83 10.16
C LEU A 207 -32.46 14.87 10.90
N PRO A 208 -33.12 14.51 12.01
CA PRO A 208 -34.06 15.38 12.72
C PRO A 208 -33.37 16.36 13.68
N PHE A 209 -32.20 16.91 13.30
CA PHE A 209 -31.35 17.71 14.18
C PHE A 209 -31.55 19.22 14.00
N SER A 210 -31.16 19.99 15.01
CA SER A 210 -31.18 21.45 14.92
C SER A 210 -30.12 21.97 13.96
N ARG A 211 -30.31 23.19 13.46
CA ARG A 211 -29.35 23.82 12.56
C ARG A 211 -27.98 23.99 13.22
N GLU A 212 -27.95 24.38 14.49
CA GLU A 212 -26.73 24.58 15.26
C GLU A 212 -25.94 23.27 15.42
N ARG A 213 -26.64 22.14 15.61
CA ARG A 213 -26.02 20.82 15.63
C ARG A 213 -25.35 20.52 14.29
N LEU A 214 -26.11 20.61 13.19
CA LEU A 214 -25.59 20.36 11.84
C LEU A 214 -24.37 21.23 11.54
N ASP A 215 -24.42 22.53 11.84
CA ASP A 215 -23.29 23.45 11.61
C ASP A 215 -22.06 23.12 12.46
N SER A 216 -22.27 22.65 13.70
CA SER A 216 -21.20 22.38 14.67
C SER A 216 -20.56 21.00 14.49
N LEU A 217 -21.27 20.04 13.90
CA LEU A 217 -20.83 18.65 13.79
C LEU A 217 -20.88 18.15 12.34
N GLU A 218 -22.05 17.85 11.78
CA GLU A 218 -22.17 17.16 10.48
C GLU A 218 -21.57 17.96 9.31
N LEU A 219 -21.77 19.28 9.27
CA LEU A 219 -21.24 20.18 8.23
C LEU A 219 -19.78 20.59 8.48
N TYR A 220 -19.23 20.30 9.66
CA TYR A 220 -17.89 20.76 10.04
C TYR A 220 -16.79 20.18 9.12
N PRO A 221 -16.73 18.86 8.85
CA PRO A 221 -15.74 18.31 7.93
C PRO A 221 -15.87 18.89 6.51
N PHE A 222 -17.09 19.06 5.99
CA PHE A 222 -17.29 19.62 4.66
C PHE A 222 -16.75 21.04 4.53
N ARG A 223 -17.05 21.92 5.50
CA ARG A 223 -16.49 23.28 5.53
C ARG A 223 -14.96 23.26 5.57
N TYR A 224 -14.38 22.41 6.42
CA TYR A 224 -12.92 22.27 6.50
C TYR A 224 -12.30 21.80 5.18
N LEU A 225 -12.91 20.84 4.50
CA LEU A 225 -12.42 20.33 3.21
C LEU A 225 -12.63 21.34 2.06
N ILE A 226 -13.70 22.14 2.10
CA ILE A 226 -13.91 23.26 1.17
C ILE A 226 -12.78 24.29 1.30
N ASP A 227 -12.41 24.67 2.53
CA ASP A 227 -11.28 25.57 2.80
C ASP A 227 -9.93 24.99 2.33
N LYS A 228 -9.86 23.67 2.13
CA LYS A 228 -8.70 22.93 1.60
C LYS A 228 -8.81 22.64 0.09
N ASN A 229 -9.76 23.25 -0.60
CA ASN A 229 -10.01 23.09 -2.04
C ASN A 229 -10.32 21.63 -2.44
N VAL A 230 -11.25 20.99 -1.73
CA VAL A 230 -11.79 19.69 -2.17
C VAL A 230 -12.33 19.77 -3.59
N GLY A 231 -11.98 18.77 -4.40
CA GLY A 231 -12.36 18.74 -5.82
C GLY A 231 -13.84 18.43 -6.05
N MET A 232 -14.41 17.50 -5.26
CA MET A 232 -15.80 17.07 -5.37
C MET A 232 -16.49 16.95 -4.02
N VAL A 233 -17.78 17.26 -3.96
CA VAL A 233 -18.65 16.98 -2.81
C VAL A 233 -19.80 16.12 -3.31
N MET A 234 -19.91 14.91 -2.77
CA MET A 234 -20.99 13.98 -3.06
C MET A 234 -22.14 14.20 -2.07
N VAL A 235 -23.34 14.38 -2.61
CA VAL A 235 -24.56 14.65 -1.83
C VAL A 235 -25.36 13.37 -1.65
N GLY A 236 -25.56 12.96 -0.40
CA GLY A 236 -26.29 11.76 -0.03
C GLY A 236 -27.82 11.90 -0.18
N HIS A 237 -28.51 10.77 -0.17
CA HIS A 237 -29.97 10.71 -0.15
C HIS A 237 -30.49 10.75 1.29
N LEU A 238 -30.57 11.95 1.87
CA LEU A 238 -30.95 12.20 3.26
C LEU A 238 -32.06 13.25 3.33
N GLU A 239 -33.09 13.03 4.17
CA GLU A 239 -34.05 14.07 4.51
C GLU A 239 -33.52 14.91 5.68
N VAL A 240 -33.48 16.22 5.53
CA VAL A 240 -32.94 17.14 6.56
C VAL A 240 -33.94 18.29 6.79
N PRO A 241 -34.96 18.08 7.65
CA PRO A 241 -36.11 18.99 7.75
C PRO A 241 -35.77 20.44 8.10
N VAL A 242 -34.70 20.67 8.86
CA VAL A 242 -34.27 22.02 9.25
C VAL A 242 -33.61 22.80 8.10
N LEU A 243 -33.12 22.10 7.07
CA LEU A 243 -32.55 22.71 5.87
C LEU A 243 -33.55 22.75 4.71
N ASP A 244 -34.44 21.75 4.63
CA ASP A 244 -35.53 21.70 3.67
C ASP A 244 -36.75 20.98 4.29
N SER A 245 -37.79 21.75 4.60
CA SER A 245 -39.00 21.26 5.25
C SER A 245 -39.95 20.51 4.30
N SER A 246 -39.63 20.38 3.00
CA SER A 246 -40.49 19.70 2.02
C SER A 246 -40.42 18.17 2.08
N GLY A 247 -39.44 17.61 2.82
CA GLY A 247 -39.16 16.18 2.83
C GLY A 247 -38.42 15.70 1.57
N THR A 248 -37.85 16.63 0.80
CA THR A 248 -37.05 16.33 -0.39
C THR A 248 -35.65 15.84 0.00
N PRO A 249 -35.15 14.72 -0.56
CA PRO A 249 -33.79 14.26 -0.29
C PRO A 249 -32.74 15.32 -0.65
N ALA A 250 -31.69 15.43 0.15
CA ALA A 250 -30.60 16.41 -0.02
C ALA A 250 -30.03 16.43 -1.44
N SER A 251 -29.83 15.26 -2.06
CA SER A 251 -29.31 15.11 -3.43
C SER A 251 -30.15 15.74 -4.54
N ILE A 252 -31.42 16.08 -4.27
CA ILE A 252 -32.32 16.75 -5.21
C ILE A 252 -32.97 18.01 -4.58
N SER A 253 -32.43 18.50 -3.47
CA SER A 253 -32.95 19.66 -2.74
C SER A 253 -32.15 20.91 -3.10
N ARG A 254 -32.80 21.87 -3.78
CA ARG A 254 -32.21 23.18 -4.09
C ARG A 254 -31.83 23.97 -2.82
N PRO A 255 -32.67 24.03 -1.76
CA PRO A 255 -32.28 24.70 -0.51
C PRO A 255 -30.98 24.14 0.09
N ILE A 256 -30.77 22.82 0.03
CA ILE A 256 -29.58 22.18 0.60
C ILE A 256 -28.37 22.36 -0.33
N ILE A 257 -28.49 22.04 -1.62
CA ILE A 257 -27.35 22.08 -2.55
C ILE A 257 -26.97 23.51 -2.91
N THR A 258 -27.91 24.30 -3.42
CA THR A 258 -27.62 25.68 -3.82
C THR A 258 -27.52 26.57 -2.59
N GLY A 259 -28.53 26.52 -1.71
CA GLY A 259 -28.62 27.45 -0.57
C GLY A 259 -27.58 27.22 0.53
N VAL A 260 -27.29 25.96 0.89
CA VAL A 260 -26.31 25.67 1.95
C VAL A 260 -24.92 25.41 1.37
N LEU A 261 -24.76 24.41 0.49
CA LEU A 261 -23.43 24.02 0.02
C LEU A 261 -22.77 25.09 -0.85
N LYS A 262 -23.45 25.58 -1.89
CA LYS A 262 -22.85 26.57 -2.81
C LYS A 262 -22.83 27.98 -2.24
N GLU A 263 -23.97 28.46 -1.71
CA GLU A 263 -24.09 29.85 -1.25
C GLU A 263 -23.52 30.08 0.17
N GLN A 264 -23.97 29.33 1.19
CA GLN A 264 -23.53 29.56 2.57
C GLN A 264 -22.11 29.05 2.86
N LEU A 265 -21.75 27.86 2.36
CA LEU A 265 -20.41 27.30 2.53
C LEU A 265 -19.42 27.77 1.45
N GLY A 266 -19.90 28.47 0.41
CA GLY A 266 -19.04 29.04 -0.63
C GLY A 266 -18.38 28.00 -1.55
N TYR A 267 -18.97 26.81 -1.69
CA TYR A 267 -18.38 25.75 -2.51
C TYR A 267 -18.59 25.97 -4.01
N ASP A 268 -17.49 26.17 -4.75
CA ASP A 268 -17.49 26.29 -6.22
C ASP A 268 -16.83 25.09 -6.94
N GLY A 269 -16.52 24.01 -6.21
CA GLY A 269 -16.05 22.77 -6.84
C GLY A 269 -17.17 22.03 -7.58
N ILE A 270 -16.98 20.73 -7.79
CA ILE A 270 -17.97 19.88 -8.45
C ILE A 270 -18.93 19.29 -7.43
N VAL A 271 -20.23 19.49 -7.60
CA VAL A 271 -21.27 18.78 -6.85
C VAL A 271 -21.70 17.55 -7.62
N ILE A 272 -21.64 16.38 -6.99
CA ILE A 272 -22.07 15.11 -7.56
C ILE A 272 -23.15 14.47 -6.67
N THR A 273 -24.11 13.77 -7.25
CA THR A 273 -25.06 12.97 -6.46
C THR A 273 -24.42 11.68 -5.96
N ASP A 274 -24.93 11.13 -4.86
CA ASP A 274 -24.89 9.68 -4.65
C ASP A 274 -25.67 8.95 -5.77
N ALA A 275 -25.59 7.62 -5.84
CA ALA A 275 -26.13 6.84 -6.96
C ALA A 275 -27.67 7.01 -7.11
N LEU A 276 -28.09 7.65 -8.21
CA LEU A 276 -29.50 8.03 -8.44
C LEU A 276 -30.46 6.84 -8.64
N ASN A 277 -29.94 5.63 -8.80
CA ASN A 277 -30.73 4.40 -8.84
C ASN A 277 -31.07 3.86 -7.42
N MET A 278 -30.56 4.46 -6.35
CA MET A 278 -30.85 4.06 -4.97
C MET A 278 -32.29 4.39 -4.56
N ASN A 279 -32.90 3.50 -3.79
CA ASN A 279 -34.31 3.59 -3.34
C ASN A 279 -34.63 4.85 -2.53
N GLY A 280 -33.64 5.45 -1.85
CA GLY A 280 -33.80 6.69 -1.09
C GLY A 280 -34.27 7.89 -1.93
N VAL A 281 -34.03 7.85 -3.25
CA VAL A 281 -34.48 8.89 -4.19
C VAL A 281 -35.34 8.35 -5.33
N SER A 282 -35.02 7.17 -5.88
CA SER A 282 -35.62 6.65 -7.12
C SER A 282 -37.10 6.28 -7.00
N ASN A 283 -37.60 6.00 -5.79
CA ASN A 283 -39.00 5.62 -5.56
C ASN A 283 -39.96 6.81 -5.36
N ARG A 284 -39.46 8.05 -5.35
CA ARG A 284 -40.28 9.25 -5.07
C ARG A 284 -40.93 9.87 -6.31
N MET A 285 -40.40 9.57 -7.49
CA MET A 285 -40.90 10.06 -8.78
C MET A 285 -40.52 9.08 -9.88
N GLU A 286 -41.02 9.28 -11.11
CA GLU A 286 -40.54 8.45 -12.22
C GLU A 286 -39.04 8.65 -12.44
N LYS A 287 -38.32 7.54 -12.62
CA LYS A 287 -36.85 7.45 -12.69
C LYS A 287 -36.21 8.45 -13.65
N LYS A 288 -36.86 8.73 -14.79
CA LYS A 288 -36.41 9.68 -15.81
C LYS A 288 -36.39 11.15 -15.34
N PHE A 289 -37.13 11.50 -14.29
CA PHE A 289 -37.19 12.87 -13.76
C PHE A 289 -36.21 13.12 -12.62
N VAL A 290 -35.74 12.07 -11.93
CA VAL A 290 -34.81 12.21 -10.80
C VAL A 290 -33.55 13.01 -11.18
N PRO A 291 -32.88 12.75 -12.33
CA PRO A 291 -31.68 13.51 -12.69
C PRO A 291 -31.97 14.96 -13.09
N LEU A 292 -33.17 15.26 -13.60
CA LEU A 292 -33.59 16.63 -13.88
C LEU A 292 -33.77 17.44 -12.59
N GLU A 293 -34.35 16.84 -11.55
CA GLU A 293 -34.51 17.54 -10.26
C GLU A 293 -33.16 17.73 -9.55
N ALA A 294 -32.26 16.74 -9.61
CA ALA A 294 -30.87 16.90 -9.18
C ALA A 294 -30.17 18.06 -9.90
N PHE A 295 -30.31 18.12 -11.23
CA PHE A 295 -29.75 19.20 -12.05
C PHE A 295 -30.26 20.57 -11.57
N LYS A 296 -31.58 20.74 -11.42
CA LYS A 296 -32.20 22.01 -10.98
C LYS A 296 -31.83 22.39 -9.55
N ALA A 297 -31.54 21.41 -8.70
CA ALA A 297 -31.08 21.62 -7.33
C ALA A 297 -29.65 22.21 -7.28
N GLY A 298 -28.90 22.09 -8.37
CA GLY A 298 -27.55 22.65 -8.51
C GLY A 298 -26.46 21.59 -8.68
N VAL A 299 -26.79 20.31 -8.82
CA VAL A 299 -25.81 19.23 -9.07
C VAL A 299 -25.11 19.41 -10.41
N ASP A 300 -23.81 19.14 -10.47
CA ASP A 300 -22.99 19.29 -11.67
C ASP A 300 -22.76 17.95 -12.39
N ILE A 301 -22.67 16.83 -11.65
CA ILE A 301 -22.53 15.47 -12.21
C ILE A 301 -23.60 14.54 -11.65
N LEU A 302 -24.25 13.77 -12.53
CA LEU A 302 -25.33 12.85 -12.23
C LEU A 302 -24.79 11.42 -12.21
N LEU A 303 -24.66 10.84 -11.01
CA LEU A 303 -24.10 9.51 -10.81
C LEU A 303 -25.18 8.43 -10.90
N MET A 304 -24.94 7.43 -11.74
CA MET A 304 -25.78 6.24 -11.94
C MET A 304 -27.29 6.53 -12.12
N PRO A 305 -27.70 7.41 -13.07
CA PRO A 305 -29.11 7.53 -13.44
C PRO A 305 -29.67 6.18 -13.87
N GLU A 306 -30.86 5.82 -13.41
CA GLU A 306 -31.43 4.50 -13.70
C GLU A 306 -31.90 4.34 -15.16
N ASP A 307 -32.49 5.40 -15.74
CA ASP A 307 -32.86 5.46 -17.17
C ASP A 307 -32.15 6.63 -17.84
N VAL A 308 -30.92 6.39 -18.30
CA VAL A 308 -30.01 7.40 -18.83
C VAL A 308 -30.59 8.12 -20.06
N GLU A 309 -31.05 7.38 -21.08
CA GLU A 309 -31.55 7.96 -22.34
C GLU A 309 -32.85 8.76 -22.15
N ALA A 310 -33.77 8.27 -21.30
CA ALA A 310 -34.97 9.01 -20.98
C ALA A 310 -34.64 10.27 -20.17
N SER A 311 -33.70 10.19 -19.23
CA SER A 311 -33.28 11.34 -18.43
C SER A 311 -32.62 12.43 -19.28
N ILE A 312 -31.75 12.06 -20.24
CA ILE A 312 -31.19 13.01 -21.22
C ILE A 312 -32.31 13.72 -21.96
N THR A 313 -33.33 12.97 -22.40
CA THR A 313 -34.46 13.50 -23.16
C THR A 313 -35.32 14.46 -22.33
N GLU A 314 -35.53 14.18 -21.05
CA GLU A 314 -36.30 15.07 -20.17
C GLU A 314 -35.54 16.36 -19.83
N ILE A 315 -34.22 16.29 -19.62
CA ILE A 315 -33.39 17.49 -19.43
C ILE A 315 -33.36 18.31 -20.73
N GLU A 316 -33.26 17.68 -21.90
CA GLU A 316 -33.29 18.37 -23.19
C GLU A 316 -34.62 19.12 -23.42
N LYS A 317 -35.74 18.52 -23.02
CA LYS A 317 -37.05 19.19 -23.02
C LYS A 317 -37.07 20.38 -22.05
N ALA A 318 -36.51 20.23 -20.85
CA ALA A 318 -36.42 21.30 -19.87
C ALA A 318 -35.58 22.49 -20.38
N VAL A 319 -34.46 22.22 -21.06
CA VAL A 319 -33.64 23.25 -21.72
C VAL A 319 -34.45 24.00 -22.78
N ARG A 320 -35.16 23.26 -23.65
CA ARG A 320 -36.00 23.86 -24.70
C ARG A 320 -37.14 24.72 -24.15
N ARG A 321 -37.68 24.39 -22.97
CA ARG A 321 -38.73 25.17 -22.30
C ARG A 321 -38.18 26.39 -21.54
N GLY A 322 -36.87 26.45 -21.30
CA GLY A 322 -36.24 27.48 -20.49
C GLY A 322 -36.24 27.18 -18.98
N ASP A 323 -36.73 26.01 -18.56
CA ASP A 323 -36.68 25.55 -17.16
C ASP A 323 -35.23 25.32 -16.71
N VAL A 324 -34.35 24.98 -17.66
CA VAL A 324 -32.91 24.86 -17.51
C VAL A 324 -32.25 25.82 -18.50
N SER A 325 -31.40 26.74 -18.02
CA SER A 325 -30.71 27.66 -18.91
C SER A 325 -29.54 26.98 -19.63
N MET A 326 -29.26 27.39 -20.87
CA MET A 326 -28.08 26.89 -21.58
C MET A 326 -26.77 27.34 -20.91
N ALA A 327 -26.77 28.47 -20.20
CA ALA A 327 -25.60 28.95 -19.45
C ALA A 327 -25.25 27.99 -18.31
N ASP A 328 -26.24 27.60 -17.50
CA ASP A 328 -26.09 26.65 -16.39
C ASP A 328 -25.62 25.28 -16.88
N LEU A 329 -26.23 24.74 -17.94
CA LEU A 329 -25.76 23.49 -18.55
C LEU A 329 -24.33 23.60 -19.10
N ASN A 330 -23.96 24.71 -19.75
CA ASN A 330 -22.58 24.90 -20.21
C ASN A 330 -21.58 24.96 -19.05
N GLU A 331 -21.94 25.58 -17.92
CA GLU A 331 -21.09 25.67 -16.74
C GLU A 331 -20.82 24.29 -16.14
N LYS A 332 -21.85 23.45 -15.99
CA LYS A 332 -21.71 22.08 -15.49
C LYS A 332 -20.83 21.21 -16.40
N VAL A 333 -21.04 21.32 -17.71
CA VAL A 333 -20.22 20.61 -18.70
C VAL A 333 -18.77 21.12 -18.69
N ARG A 334 -18.56 22.43 -18.51
CA ARG A 334 -17.22 23.01 -18.35
C ARG A 334 -16.49 22.37 -17.17
N LYS A 335 -17.15 22.24 -16.00
CA LYS A 335 -16.56 21.57 -14.83
C LYS A 335 -16.15 20.11 -15.12
N MET A 336 -17.02 19.34 -15.78
CA MET A 336 -16.69 17.97 -16.22
C MET A 336 -15.50 17.93 -17.21
N LEU A 337 -15.53 18.76 -18.24
CA LEU A 337 -14.47 18.78 -19.25
C LEU A 337 -13.13 19.24 -18.67
N ARG A 338 -13.16 20.20 -17.74
CA ARG A 338 -11.98 20.64 -16.99
C ARG A 338 -11.35 19.50 -16.22
N LEU A 339 -12.15 18.74 -15.46
CA LEU A 339 -11.68 17.56 -14.74
C LEU A 339 -11.01 16.53 -15.66
N LYS A 340 -11.58 16.31 -16.86
CA LYS A 340 -10.97 15.44 -17.88
C LYS A 340 -9.64 15.98 -18.42
N VAL A 341 -9.53 17.30 -18.64
CA VAL A 341 -8.28 17.94 -19.06
C VAL A 341 -7.21 17.82 -17.98
N GLU A 342 -7.55 18.13 -16.73
CA GLU A 342 -6.65 18.03 -15.58
C GLU A 342 -6.19 16.59 -15.33
N ALA A 343 -7.05 15.60 -15.63
CA ALA A 343 -6.71 14.19 -15.55
C ALA A 343 -5.77 13.69 -16.67
N GLY A 344 -5.46 14.54 -17.66
CA GLY A 344 -4.58 14.25 -18.80
C GLY A 344 -5.27 13.58 -19.99
N LEU A 345 -6.60 13.46 -19.99
CA LEU A 345 -7.34 12.73 -21.03
C LEU A 345 -7.25 13.36 -22.43
N PHE A 346 -6.86 14.64 -22.50
CA PHE A 346 -6.69 15.40 -23.74
C PHE A 346 -5.23 15.74 -24.03
N ASP A 347 -4.29 15.03 -23.41
CA ASP A 347 -2.86 15.25 -23.66
C ASP A 347 -2.39 14.50 -24.91
N ALA A 348 -1.42 15.10 -25.59
CA ALA A 348 -0.85 14.51 -26.80
C ALA A 348 -0.15 13.19 -26.43
N GLY A 349 -0.56 12.09 -27.09
CA GLY A 349 -0.03 10.76 -26.80
C GLY A 349 -0.70 10.03 -25.64
N TYR A 350 -1.74 10.60 -25.01
CA TYR A 350 -2.55 9.87 -24.05
C TYR A 350 -3.19 8.64 -24.71
N ASN A 351 -2.90 7.46 -24.17
CA ASN A 351 -3.53 6.21 -24.57
C ASN A 351 -4.44 5.72 -23.43
N PRO A 352 -5.77 5.80 -23.57
CA PRO A 352 -6.69 5.32 -22.55
C PRO A 352 -6.72 3.79 -22.42
N VAL A 353 -6.11 3.07 -23.38
CA VAL A 353 -6.10 1.61 -23.40
C VAL A 353 -4.91 1.09 -22.61
N LEU A 354 -5.16 0.36 -21.52
CA LEU A 354 -4.15 -0.33 -20.73
C LEU A 354 -3.83 -1.71 -21.31
N ASP A 355 -2.56 -2.10 -21.25
CA ASP A 355 -2.16 -3.48 -21.54
C ASP A 355 -2.53 -4.39 -20.36
N THR A 356 -3.39 -5.38 -20.62
CA THR A 356 -3.82 -6.35 -19.61
C THR A 356 -2.88 -7.54 -19.45
N VAL A 357 -1.91 -7.73 -20.35
CA VAL A 357 -0.91 -8.81 -20.23
C VAL A 357 -0.06 -8.58 -18.99
N GLY A 358 -0.14 -9.47 -17.99
CA GLY A 358 0.64 -9.35 -16.75
C GLY A 358 0.22 -8.18 -15.84
N LEU A 359 -0.97 -7.59 -16.05
CA LEU A 359 -1.42 -6.40 -15.30
C LEU A 359 -1.57 -6.70 -13.81
N THR A 360 -2.23 -7.81 -13.46
CA THR A 360 -2.39 -8.23 -12.07
C THR A 360 -1.03 -8.34 -11.39
N GLU A 361 -0.05 -8.99 -12.01
CA GLU A 361 1.29 -9.13 -11.45
C GLU A 361 1.98 -7.78 -11.29
N ARG A 362 1.88 -6.85 -12.26
CA ARG A 362 2.49 -5.52 -12.14
C ARG A 362 1.88 -4.71 -10.99
N VAL A 363 0.55 -4.62 -10.95
CA VAL A 363 -0.16 -3.79 -9.96
C VAL A 363 -0.07 -4.38 -8.56
N VAL A 364 -0.11 -5.72 -8.43
CA VAL A 364 0.08 -6.42 -7.15
C VAL A 364 1.55 -6.42 -6.73
N LYS A 365 2.52 -6.46 -7.66
CA LYS A 365 3.95 -6.38 -7.34
C LYS A 365 4.34 -4.99 -6.84
N ASP A 366 3.75 -3.94 -7.41
CA ASP A 366 3.88 -2.55 -6.92
C ASP A 366 3.09 -2.28 -5.63
N SER A 367 2.58 -3.32 -4.96
CA SER A 367 1.60 -3.17 -3.88
C SER A 367 2.13 -2.46 -2.65
N ASN A 368 1.19 -1.75 -2.03
CA ASN A 368 1.37 -0.94 -0.83
C ASN A 368 1.52 -1.77 0.47
N ARG A 369 2.00 -3.03 0.37
CA ARG A 369 2.04 -4.00 1.48
C ARG A 369 2.77 -3.48 2.71
N LEU A 370 3.96 -2.90 2.53
CA LEU A 370 4.75 -2.33 3.64
C LEU A 370 4.02 -1.18 4.33
N LEU A 371 3.33 -0.34 3.56
CA LEU A 371 2.51 0.75 4.11
C LEU A 371 1.30 0.19 4.86
N ILE A 372 0.61 -0.82 4.33
CA ILE A 372 -0.50 -1.50 5.01
C ILE A 372 -0.05 -2.10 6.35
N GLU A 373 1.14 -2.72 6.39
CA GLU A 373 1.74 -3.22 7.63
C GLU A 373 2.08 -2.10 8.61
N LYS A 374 2.64 -0.98 8.12
CA LYS A 374 2.93 0.22 8.91
C LYS A 374 1.65 0.80 9.52
N LEU A 375 0.58 0.90 8.74
CA LEU A 375 -0.74 1.35 9.19
C LEU A 375 -1.32 0.40 10.26
N ALA A 376 -1.28 -0.91 10.01
CA ALA A 376 -1.74 -1.92 10.96
C ALA A 376 -1.01 -1.77 12.32
N LYS A 377 0.32 -1.75 12.31
CA LYS A 377 1.15 -1.64 13.53
C LYS A 377 0.88 -0.37 14.34
N ASN A 378 0.65 0.77 13.69
CA ASN A 378 0.43 2.04 14.39
C ASN A 378 -1.03 2.22 14.84
N SER A 379 -1.97 1.37 14.40
CA SER A 379 -3.40 1.49 14.70
C SER A 379 -3.90 0.56 15.81
N ILE A 380 -3.12 -0.44 16.24
CA ILE A 380 -3.56 -1.39 17.27
C ILE A 380 -3.78 -0.65 18.60
N THR A 381 -4.95 -0.87 19.20
CA THR A 381 -5.41 -0.16 20.41
C THR A 381 -5.62 -1.14 21.55
N VAL A 382 -5.13 -0.82 22.73
CA VAL A 382 -5.30 -1.64 23.95
C VAL A 382 -6.30 -0.96 24.87
N LEU A 383 -7.36 -1.68 25.27
CA LEU A 383 -8.44 -1.14 26.11
C LEU A 383 -8.22 -1.41 27.59
N CYS A 384 -7.82 -2.63 27.95
CA CYS A 384 -7.49 -2.99 29.32
C CYS A 384 -6.15 -3.71 29.40
N ASN A 385 -5.50 -3.55 30.55
CA ASN A 385 -4.26 -4.24 30.92
C ASN A 385 -4.22 -4.38 32.44
N GLU A 386 -4.86 -5.44 32.93
CA GLU A 386 -5.04 -5.73 34.33
C GLU A 386 -3.91 -6.60 34.88
N LYS A 387 -3.86 -6.68 36.21
CA LYS A 387 -2.93 -7.56 36.91
C LYS A 387 -3.25 -9.03 36.64
N LEU A 388 -2.20 -9.82 36.44
CA LEU A 388 -2.31 -11.27 36.38
C LEU A 388 -2.61 -11.82 37.77
N SER A 389 -3.42 -12.88 37.83
CA SER A 389 -3.84 -13.50 39.08
C SER A 389 -2.79 -14.49 39.60
N ALA A 390 -2.02 -15.11 38.71
CA ALA A 390 -0.89 -15.95 39.07
C ALA A 390 0.36 -15.11 39.43
N PRO A 391 1.23 -15.59 40.34
CA PRO A 391 2.37 -14.85 40.87
C PRO A 391 3.55 -14.83 39.88
N PHE A 392 3.32 -14.26 38.70
CA PHE A 392 4.37 -14.04 37.72
C PHE A 392 5.19 -12.81 38.09
N GLU A 393 6.41 -12.72 37.56
CA GLU A 393 7.21 -11.49 37.67
C GLU A 393 6.58 -10.33 36.89
N ASP A 394 5.85 -10.61 35.81
CA ASP A 394 5.06 -9.61 35.12
C ASP A 394 3.85 -9.22 35.99
N GLU A 395 3.81 -7.96 36.41
CA GLU A 395 2.69 -7.43 37.21
C GLU A 395 1.37 -7.38 36.41
N PHE A 396 1.45 -7.14 35.09
CA PHE A 396 0.31 -6.92 34.19
C PHE A 396 0.28 -7.93 33.05
N ALA A 397 -0.89 -8.07 32.42
CA ALA A 397 -1.09 -9.03 31.32
C ALA A 397 -0.33 -8.69 30.02
N LEU A 398 -0.08 -7.41 29.75
CA LEU A 398 0.54 -6.91 28.54
C LEU A 398 1.69 -5.93 28.84
N PRO A 399 2.79 -5.95 28.06
CA PRO A 399 3.14 -7.01 27.12
C PRO A 399 3.48 -8.31 27.88
N VAL A 400 3.24 -9.46 27.26
CA VAL A 400 3.58 -10.78 27.81
C VAL A 400 5.10 -10.91 27.87
N GLY A 401 5.62 -10.70 29.08
CA GLY A 401 7.02 -10.65 29.44
C GLY A 401 7.52 -12.00 29.96
N ASN A 402 8.47 -11.95 30.90
CA ASN A 402 9.10 -13.04 31.63
C ASN A 402 8.38 -14.41 31.51
N LEU A 403 8.87 -15.25 30.60
CA LEU A 403 8.19 -16.49 30.20
C LEU A 403 8.32 -17.63 31.22
N ASP A 404 9.18 -17.47 32.22
CA ASP A 404 9.43 -18.49 33.23
C ASP A 404 8.15 -18.76 34.04
N GLY A 405 7.77 -20.03 34.12
CA GLY A 405 6.52 -20.45 34.76
C GLY A 405 5.24 -20.19 33.95
N LYS A 406 5.29 -19.49 32.81
CA LYS A 406 4.13 -19.30 31.93
C LYS A 406 3.94 -20.49 31.01
N LYS A 407 2.75 -21.10 31.05
CA LYS A 407 2.27 -22.08 30.07
C LYS A 407 1.15 -21.42 29.30
N ILE A 408 1.44 -21.06 28.04
CA ILE A 408 0.59 -20.19 27.26
C ILE A 408 -0.24 -21.01 26.27
N GLY A 409 -1.55 -20.86 26.34
CA GLY A 409 -2.50 -21.43 25.38
C GLY A 409 -2.96 -20.37 24.38
N VAL A 410 -3.17 -20.76 23.13
CA VAL A 410 -3.79 -19.91 22.10
C VAL A 410 -5.11 -20.54 21.66
N LEU A 411 -6.22 -19.83 21.89
CA LEU A 411 -7.53 -20.17 21.35
C LEU A 411 -7.80 -19.27 20.15
N ALA A 412 -7.68 -19.79 18.93
CA ALA A 412 -7.93 -19.02 17.73
C ALA A 412 -9.31 -19.35 17.13
N LEU A 413 -10.23 -18.38 17.16
CA LEU A 413 -11.58 -18.51 16.62
C LEU A 413 -11.66 -17.89 15.23
N GLY A 414 -12.20 -18.63 14.27
CA GLY A 414 -12.12 -18.31 12.85
C GLY A 414 -10.80 -18.80 12.25
N ARG A 415 -10.81 -19.36 11.04
CA ARG A 415 -9.58 -19.82 10.38
C ARG A 415 -8.83 -18.66 9.73
N ARG A 416 -9.53 -17.60 9.30
CA ARG A 416 -9.10 -16.74 8.20
C ARG A 416 -7.70 -16.13 8.27
N ASN A 417 -7.07 -15.76 9.37
CA ASN A 417 -5.65 -15.32 9.37
C ASN A 417 -5.00 -15.76 10.68
N SER A 418 -5.51 -16.87 11.20
CA SER A 418 -5.25 -17.35 12.55
C SER A 418 -3.94 -18.13 12.60
N ASP A 419 -3.54 -18.72 11.48
CA ASP A 419 -2.21 -19.24 11.23
C ASP A 419 -1.15 -18.14 11.32
N VAL A 420 -1.37 -16.97 10.72
CA VAL A 420 -0.46 -15.82 10.83
C VAL A 420 -0.28 -15.41 12.29
N PHE A 421 -1.38 -15.22 13.02
CA PHE A 421 -1.35 -14.88 14.43
C PHE A 421 -0.59 -15.93 15.26
N ALA A 422 -0.97 -17.21 15.14
CA ALA A 422 -0.37 -18.30 15.89
C ALA A 422 1.13 -18.48 15.57
N ASN A 423 1.51 -18.32 14.30
CA ASN A 423 2.91 -18.37 13.86
C ASN A 423 3.73 -17.18 14.37
N THR A 424 3.13 -15.99 14.51
CA THR A 424 3.83 -14.84 15.09
C THR A 424 3.97 -15.00 16.60
N VAL A 425 2.93 -15.49 17.29
CA VAL A 425 2.99 -15.81 18.74
C VAL A 425 4.05 -16.87 19.05
N SER A 426 4.14 -17.93 18.24
CA SER A 426 5.09 -19.03 18.48
C SER A 426 6.57 -18.62 18.34
N ARG A 427 6.85 -17.48 17.68
CA ARG A 427 8.20 -16.89 17.65
C ARG A 427 8.60 -16.24 18.97
N TYR A 428 7.63 -15.84 19.79
CA TYR A 428 7.88 -15.19 21.07
C TYR A 428 7.82 -16.13 22.27
N ALA A 429 7.06 -17.22 22.19
CA ALA A 429 6.92 -18.19 23.28
C ALA A 429 6.50 -19.57 22.77
N LYS A 430 6.82 -20.61 23.53
CA LYS A 430 6.23 -21.94 23.33
C LYS A 430 4.75 -21.87 23.72
N VAL A 431 3.87 -22.25 22.79
CA VAL A 431 2.41 -22.17 22.99
C VAL A 431 1.71 -23.46 22.58
N ASP A 432 0.62 -23.77 23.27
CA ASP A 432 -0.32 -24.81 22.87
C ASP A 432 -1.49 -24.16 22.12
N THR A 433 -1.70 -24.49 20.84
CA THR A 433 -2.69 -23.81 19.99
C THR A 433 -3.89 -24.71 19.70
N VAL A 434 -5.10 -24.16 19.88
CA VAL A 434 -6.37 -24.73 19.42
C VAL A 434 -7.05 -23.74 18.48
N SER A 435 -7.21 -24.14 17.22
CA SER A 435 -7.90 -23.34 16.20
C SER A 435 -9.27 -23.92 15.89
N LEU A 436 -10.31 -23.09 15.93
CA LEU A 436 -11.70 -23.47 15.69
C LEU A 436 -12.31 -22.62 14.58
N GLU A 437 -13.10 -23.23 13.72
CA GLU A 437 -13.92 -22.49 12.74
C GLU A 437 -15.11 -21.85 13.43
N MET A 438 -15.49 -20.63 13.01
CA MET A 438 -16.73 -20.00 13.46
C MET A 438 -17.96 -20.74 12.94
N LYS A 439 -17.89 -21.28 11.72
CA LYS A 439 -18.98 -22.04 11.11
C LYS A 439 -19.20 -23.35 11.87
N GLY A 440 -20.37 -23.51 12.48
CA GLY A 440 -20.72 -24.71 13.25
C GLY A 440 -19.94 -24.86 14.55
N LEU A 441 -19.45 -23.74 15.11
CA LEU A 441 -18.90 -23.70 16.46
C LEU A 441 -20.03 -23.89 17.49
N THR A 442 -19.79 -24.74 18.49
CA THR A 442 -20.71 -24.99 19.59
C THR A 442 -19.98 -24.85 20.92
N VAL A 443 -20.74 -24.75 22.02
CA VAL A 443 -20.17 -24.70 23.37
C VAL A 443 -19.42 -25.98 23.71
N GLU A 444 -19.85 -27.14 23.19
CA GLU A 444 -19.16 -28.43 23.38
C GLU A 444 -17.74 -28.41 22.81
N LYS A 445 -17.57 -27.87 21.60
CA LYS A 445 -16.22 -27.70 21.01
C LYS A 445 -15.34 -26.73 21.82
N LEU A 446 -15.95 -25.72 22.43
CA LEU A 446 -15.22 -24.81 23.34
C LEU A 446 -14.83 -25.52 24.65
N LYS A 447 -15.66 -26.42 25.16
CA LYS A 447 -15.30 -27.29 26.31
C LYS A 447 -14.12 -28.20 25.97
N GLU A 448 -14.15 -28.86 24.81
CA GLU A 448 -13.01 -29.68 24.33
C GLU A 448 -11.73 -28.83 24.18
N ALA A 449 -11.83 -27.61 23.67
CA ALA A 449 -10.71 -26.68 23.58
C ALA A 449 -10.17 -26.29 24.98
N ARG A 450 -11.07 -26.06 25.94
CA ARG A 450 -10.72 -25.77 27.33
C ARG A 450 -10.01 -26.94 28.00
N GLU A 451 -10.45 -28.17 27.78
CA GLU A 451 -9.76 -29.37 28.28
C GLU A 451 -8.35 -29.51 27.71
N ARG A 452 -8.17 -29.25 26.40
CA ARG A 452 -6.85 -29.27 25.76
C ARG A 452 -5.91 -28.20 26.28
N LEU A 453 -6.44 -27.05 26.70
CA LEU A 453 -5.68 -25.94 27.25
C LEU A 453 -5.65 -25.92 28.79
N ALA A 454 -6.18 -26.93 29.47
CA ALA A 454 -6.30 -26.95 30.93
C ALA A 454 -4.95 -26.87 31.68
N GLY A 455 -3.84 -27.24 31.03
CA GLY A 455 -2.49 -27.10 31.58
C GLY A 455 -1.89 -25.70 31.45
N CYS A 456 -2.55 -24.78 30.74
CA CYS A 456 -2.09 -23.41 30.53
C CYS A 456 -2.58 -22.51 31.68
N ASN A 457 -1.71 -21.60 32.11
CA ASN A 457 -2.02 -20.61 33.16
C ASN A 457 -2.19 -19.18 32.60
N LEU A 458 -1.97 -19.00 31.29
CA LEU A 458 -2.32 -17.81 30.54
C LEU A 458 -2.90 -18.25 29.20
N VAL A 459 -4.08 -17.76 28.83
CA VAL A 459 -4.70 -18.03 27.53
C VAL A 459 -4.80 -16.75 26.71
N ILE A 460 -4.43 -16.81 25.44
CA ILE A 460 -4.61 -15.73 24.48
C ILE A 460 -5.70 -16.18 23.50
N THR A 461 -6.83 -15.49 23.49
CA THR A 461 -7.93 -15.77 22.58
C THR A 461 -7.95 -14.76 21.42
N LEU A 462 -7.98 -15.26 20.18
CA LEU A 462 -8.15 -14.46 18.98
C LEU A 462 -9.58 -14.61 18.46
N PHE A 463 -10.33 -13.51 18.41
CA PHE A 463 -11.63 -13.44 17.76
C PHE A 463 -11.45 -12.91 16.33
N ASN A 464 -11.42 -13.82 15.35
CA ASN A 464 -11.30 -13.54 13.92
C ASN A 464 -12.63 -13.84 13.19
N GLU A 465 -12.71 -13.46 11.91
CA GLU A 465 -13.95 -13.60 11.11
C GLU A 465 -15.17 -12.88 11.72
N THR A 466 -14.91 -11.79 12.45
CA THR A 466 -15.92 -10.90 13.03
C THR A 466 -16.65 -10.09 11.95
N ASP A 467 -17.76 -9.43 12.31
CA ASP A 467 -18.48 -8.51 11.45
C ASP A 467 -18.33 -7.06 11.94
N GLN A 468 -18.33 -6.09 11.02
CA GLN A 468 -18.27 -4.66 11.37
C GLN A 468 -19.66 -4.11 11.68
N ARG A 469 -20.74 -4.77 11.27
CA ARG A 469 -22.09 -4.19 11.28
C ARG A 469 -22.82 -4.43 12.61
N PRO A 470 -23.46 -3.40 13.17
CA PRO A 470 -24.26 -3.52 14.39
C PRO A 470 -25.50 -4.42 14.19
N ASN A 471 -26.14 -4.37 13.02
CA ASN A 471 -27.31 -5.20 12.71
C ASN A 471 -27.02 -6.71 12.58
N ARG A 472 -25.74 -7.10 12.54
CA ARG A 472 -25.28 -8.49 12.62
C ARG A 472 -24.64 -8.81 13.97
N ASN A 473 -24.88 -7.96 14.97
CA ASN A 473 -24.31 -8.04 16.31
C ASN A 473 -22.77 -8.17 16.29
N PHE A 474 -22.10 -7.56 15.30
CA PHE A 474 -20.65 -7.70 15.08
C PHE A 474 -20.14 -9.15 14.91
N GLY A 475 -21.04 -10.10 14.59
CA GLY A 475 -20.73 -11.53 14.53
C GLY A 475 -20.64 -12.21 15.90
N ILE A 476 -21.06 -11.53 16.97
CA ILE A 476 -21.08 -12.08 18.33
C ILE A 476 -22.27 -13.04 18.49
N VAL A 477 -21.96 -14.22 19.01
CA VAL A 477 -22.93 -15.25 19.39
C VAL A 477 -22.91 -15.37 20.91
N ASP A 478 -23.95 -14.88 21.58
CA ASP A 478 -24.00 -14.71 23.04
C ASP A 478 -23.62 -15.96 23.83
N SER A 479 -24.08 -17.15 23.40
CA SER A 479 -23.77 -18.41 24.09
C SER A 479 -22.30 -18.82 23.99
N LEU A 480 -21.65 -18.57 22.85
CA LEU A 480 -20.25 -18.91 22.62
C LEU A 480 -19.33 -17.93 23.36
N TYR A 481 -19.62 -16.63 23.23
CA TYR A 481 -18.83 -15.58 23.86
C TYR A 481 -19.02 -15.58 25.38
N GLY A 482 -20.24 -15.85 25.87
CA GLY A 482 -20.51 -16.03 27.29
C GLY A 482 -19.67 -17.15 27.89
N TYR A 483 -19.59 -18.31 27.23
CA TYR A 483 -18.74 -19.41 27.71
C TYR A 483 -17.24 -19.03 27.79
N ILE A 484 -16.73 -18.29 26.80
CA ILE A 484 -15.32 -17.84 26.79
C ILE A 484 -15.07 -16.83 27.91
N VAL A 485 -16.01 -15.93 28.17
CA VAL A 485 -15.94 -14.95 29.25
C VAL A 485 -16.01 -15.62 30.63
N ASP A 486 -16.87 -16.62 30.80
CA ASP A 486 -16.92 -17.43 32.02
C ASP A 486 -15.58 -18.13 32.26
N TRP A 487 -14.96 -18.65 31.19
CA TRP A 487 -13.61 -19.20 31.28
C TRP A 487 -12.57 -18.13 31.66
N ALA A 488 -12.65 -16.91 31.11
CA ALA A 488 -11.75 -15.81 31.46
C ALA A 488 -11.87 -15.38 32.95
N ALA A 489 -13.00 -15.66 33.62
CA ALA A 489 -13.15 -15.41 35.05
C ALA A 489 -12.29 -16.35 35.92
N GLU A 490 -11.95 -17.53 35.40
CA GLU A 490 -11.23 -18.59 36.12
C GLU A 490 -9.77 -18.75 35.67
N THR A 491 -9.40 -18.20 34.52
CA THR A 491 -8.06 -18.32 33.92
C THR A 491 -7.64 -16.97 33.37
N ASP A 492 -6.42 -16.52 33.70
CA ASP A 492 -5.88 -15.28 33.14
C ASP A 492 -5.94 -15.34 31.60
N MET A 493 -6.73 -14.46 31.00
CA MET A 493 -7.01 -14.48 29.57
C MET A 493 -6.85 -13.12 28.92
N ILE A 494 -6.16 -13.07 27.78
CA ILE A 494 -6.01 -11.90 26.92
C ILE A 494 -6.89 -12.08 25.68
N ALA A 495 -7.77 -11.12 25.40
CA ALA A 495 -8.59 -11.08 24.21
C ALA A 495 -7.98 -10.21 23.11
N ALA A 496 -7.83 -10.78 21.92
CA ALA A 496 -7.48 -10.08 20.68
C ALA A 496 -8.70 -10.07 19.76
N TYR A 497 -9.36 -8.92 19.59
CA TYR A 497 -10.59 -8.81 18.82
C TYR A 497 -10.37 -8.14 17.46
N MET A 498 -10.55 -8.87 16.37
CA MET A 498 -10.27 -8.43 15.00
C MET A 498 -11.48 -7.77 14.34
N GLY A 499 -12.07 -6.76 14.95
CA GLY A 499 -13.32 -6.16 14.45
C GLY A 499 -13.60 -4.78 15.03
N SER A 500 -14.85 -4.31 14.86
CA SER A 500 -15.28 -3.01 15.37
C SER A 500 -15.06 -2.89 16.89
N PRO A 501 -14.54 -1.76 17.40
CA PRO A 501 -14.40 -1.53 18.84
C PRO A 501 -15.75 -1.55 19.58
N TYR A 502 -16.87 -1.26 18.90
CA TYR A 502 -18.21 -1.32 19.50
C TYR A 502 -18.61 -2.73 19.96
N ALA A 503 -17.95 -3.76 19.45
CA ALA A 503 -18.23 -5.15 19.79
C ALA A 503 -18.05 -5.45 21.29
N ILE A 504 -17.10 -4.81 21.98
CA ILE A 504 -16.87 -5.05 23.41
C ILE A 504 -18.12 -4.75 24.25
N ALA A 505 -18.93 -3.78 23.85
CA ALA A 505 -20.18 -3.44 24.54
C ALA A 505 -21.26 -4.54 24.41
N LYS A 506 -21.10 -5.46 23.46
CA LYS A 506 -22.00 -6.62 23.28
C LYS A 506 -21.47 -7.88 23.98
N ILE A 507 -20.20 -7.89 24.40
CA ILE A 507 -19.59 -8.99 25.15
C ILE A 507 -19.84 -8.76 26.65
N LYS A 508 -20.89 -9.38 27.19
CA LYS A 508 -21.20 -9.32 28.62
C LYS A 508 -20.10 -10.02 29.42
N GLY A 509 -19.62 -9.38 30.49
CA GLY A 509 -18.53 -9.89 31.31
C GLY A 509 -17.12 -9.66 30.73
N HIS A 510 -16.97 -8.79 29.73
CA HIS A 510 -15.68 -8.48 29.11
C HIS A 510 -14.60 -8.01 30.11
N GLU A 511 -14.99 -7.52 31.28
CA GLU A 511 -14.11 -7.18 32.40
C GLU A 511 -13.30 -8.37 32.94
N ASN A 512 -13.70 -9.60 32.65
CA ASN A 512 -12.95 -10.80 33.04
C ASN A 512 -11.65 -10.97 32.25
N PHE A 513 -11.51 -10.35 31.07
CA PHE A 513 -10.26 -10.38 30.32
C PHE A 513 -9.20 -9.52 30.99
N LYS A 514 -8.02 -10.09 31.22
CA LYS A 514 -6.88 -9.37 31.80
C LYS A 514 -6.22 -8.42 30.81
N GLY A 515 -6.39 -8.66 29.52
CA GLY A 515 -5.99 -7.73 28.48
C GLY A 515 -6.98 -7.78 27.32
N TYR A 516 -7.28 -6.63 26.72
CA TYR A 516 -8.18 -6.54 25.57
C TYR A 516 -7.56 -5.66 24.49
N VAL A 517 -7.22 -6.27 23.36
CA VAL A 517 -6.55 -5.62 22.22
C VAL A 517 -7.50 -5.59 21.04
N VAL A 518 -7.78 -4.38 20.53
CA VAL A 518 -8.60 -4.16 19.33
C VAL A 518 -7.69 -4.18 18.10
N GLY A 519 -7.90 -5.20 17.27
CA GLY A 519 -7.22 -5.41 16.00
C GLY A 519 -7.92 -4.77 14.80
N TYR A 520 -9.15 -4.28 14.94
CA TYR A 520 -9.99 -3.60 13.93
C TYR A 520 -10.37 -4.39 12.68
N THR A 521 -9.41 -4.94 11.93
CA THR A 521 -9.63 -5.54 10.61
C THR A 521 -9.12 -6.97 10.56
N ASN A 522 -9.93 -7.89 10.02
CA ASN A 522 -9.54 -9.28 9.75
C ASN A 522 -8.53 -9.38 8.57
N SER A 523 -7.26 -9.01 8.79
CA SER A 523 -6.20 -9.05 7.78
C SER A 523 -4.93 -9.76 8.30
N PRO A 524 -4.06 -10.29 7.41
CA PRO A 524 -2.75 -10.82 7.81
C PRO A 524 -1.89 -9.82 8.57
N SER A 525 -1.85 -8.56 8.11
CA SER A 525 -1.03 -7.50 8.72
C SER A 525 -1.51 -7.12 10.12
N ASN A 526 -2.83 -7.10 10.33
CA ASN A 526 -3.41 -6.85 11.65
C ASN A 526 -3.20 -8.04 12.59
N SER A 527 -3.38 -9.28 12.12
CA SER A 527 -3.10 -10.48 12.92
C SER A 527 -1.65 -10.50 13.41
N ASP A 528 -0.70 -10.19 12.52
CA ASP A 528 0.70 -10.06 12.89
C ASP A 528 0.92 -8.94 13.90
N ALA A 529 0.44 -7.72 13.61
CA ALA A 529 0.62 -6.55 14.47
C ALA A 529 0.05 -6.76 15.89
N VAL A 530 -1.13 -7.37 16.03
CA VAL A 530 -1.73 -7.67 17.34
C VAL A 530 -0.87 -8.66 18.12
N ALA A 531 -0.40 -9.74 17.49
CA ALA A 531 0.52 -10.68 18.13
C ALA A 531 1.81 -9.99 18.60
N GLN A 532 2.37 -9.10 17.77
CA GLN A 532 3.57 -8.35 18.14
C GLN A 532 3.34 -7.35 19.27
N VAL A 533 2.17 -6.70 19.34
CA VAL A 533 1.79 -5.83 20.47
C VAL A 533 1.64 -6.64 21.75
N ILE A 534 1.00 -7.82 21.70
CA ILE A 534 0.81 -8.69 22.86
C ILE A 534 2.15 -9.06 23.49
N PHE A 535 3.20 -9.30 22.70
CA PHE A 535 4.53 -9.68 23.20
C PHE A 535 5.54 -8.51 23.24
N GLY A 536 5.10 -7.27 23.02
CA GLY A 536 5.96 -6.07 23.11
C GLY A 536 7.00 -5.93 21.99
N GLY A 537 6.86 -6.65 20.87
CA GLY A 537 7.67 -6.46 19.67
C GLY A 537 7.32 -5.18 18.90
N VAL A 538 6.08 -4.71 19.06
CA VAL A 538 5.55 -3.44 18.54
C VAL A 538 4.89 -2.68 19.69
N ALA A 539 5.08 -1.36 19.73
CA ALA A 539 4.40 -0.50 20.71
C ALA A 539 2.92 -0.34 20.38
N ALA A 540 2.05 -0.32 21.40
CA ALA A 540 0.62 -0.02 21.22
C ALA A 540 0.41 1.50 21.12
N ARG A 541 0.38 2.00 19.89
CA ARG A 541 0.25 3.45 19.61
C ARG A 541 -1.18 3.89 19.32
N GLY A 542 -2.04 2.97 18.90
CA GLY A 542 -3.42 3.25 18.55
C GLY A 542 -4.20 3.93 19.68
N VAL A 543 -5.26 4.62 19.31
CA VAL A 543 -6.26 5.18 20.23
C VAL A 543 -7.65 4.82 19.76
N LEU A 544 -8.63 4.83 20.65
CA LEU A 544 -10.01 4.65 20.25
C LEU A 544 -10.49 5.81 19.36
N PRO A 545 -10.95 5.54 18.12
CA PRO A 545 -11.52 6.58 17.25
C PRO A 545 -12.95 6.97 17.66
N VAL A 546 -13.57 6.19 18.56
CA VAL A 546 -14.96 6.29 18.98
C VAL A 546 -15.06 5.98 20.47
N LYS A 547 -16.07 6.53 21.16
CA LYS A 547 -16.38 6.17 22.53
C LYS A 547 -17.07 4.80 22.54
N VAL A 548 -16.65 3.93 23.45
CA VAL A 548 -17.31 2.66 23.72
C VAL A 548 -17.30 2.38 25.22
N LEU A 549 -18.48 2.07 25.77
CA LEU A 549 -18.66 1.95 27.23
C LEU A 549 -18.12 3.22 27.94
N ASP A 550 -17.29 3.04 28.97
CA ASP A 550 -16.62 4.11 29.69
C ASP A 550 -15.29 4.55 29.06
N TYR A 551 -14.85 3.86 28.00
CA TYR A 551 -13.66 4.25 27.24
C TYR A 551 -14.01 5.39 26.27
N GLY A 552 -13.53 6.60 26.59
CA GLY A 552 -13.72 7.76 25.74
C GLY A 552 -12.97 7.68 24.40
N GLN A 553 -13.40 8.47 23.43
CA GLN A 553 -12.60 8.71 22.22
C GLN A 553 -11.19 9.23 22.61
N GLY A 554 -10.17 8.71 21.93
CA GLY A 554 -8.76 8.97 22.21
C GLY A 554 -8.15 8.06 23.29
N TYR A 555 -8.93 7.21 23.95
CA TYR A 555 -8.44 6.33 24.99
C TYR A 555 -7.57 5.18 24.43
N SER A 556 -6.50 4.84 25.15
CA SER A 556 -5.75 3.59 25.01
C SER A 556 -4.82 3.39 26.20
N VAL A 557 -4.62 2.15 26.63
CA VAL A 557 -3.45 1.78 27.43
C VAL A 557 -2.22 1.82 26.52
N LYS A 558 -1.25 2.68 26.84
CA LYS A 558 -0.01 2.78 26.07
C LYS A 558 0.97 1.68 26.50
N LEU A 559 1.50 0.96 25.52
CA LEU A 559 2.52 -0.06 25.73
C LEU A 559 3.75 0.31 24.92
N GLU A 560 4.90 0.34 25.58
CA GLU A 560 6.19 0.55 24.92
C GLU A 560 6.72 -0.73 24.30
N LYS A 561 7.61 -0.57 23.31
CA LYS A 561 8.32 -1.71 22.73
C LYS A 561 9.33 -2.24 23.75
N THR A 562 9.21 -3.50 24.13
CA THR A 562 10.07 -4.18 25.11
C THR A 562 10.87 -5.34 24.52
N ARG A 563 10.55 -5.78 23.30
CA ARG A 563 11.23 -6.86 22.59
C ARG A 563 11.56 -6.47 21.15
N LEU A 564 12.45 -7.23 20.52
CA LEU A 564 12.70 -7.11 19.09
C LEU A 564 11.47 -7.52 18.30
N GLU A 565 11.18 -6.73 17.27
CA GLU A 565 10.10 -7.01 16.32
C GLU A 565 10.48 -8.23 15.48
N GLN A 566 9.66 -9.27 15.50
CA GLN A 566 9.88 -10.49 14.72
C GLN A 566 9.30 -10.32 13.31
N ARG A 567 10.15 -9.94 12.34
CA ARG A 567 9.75 -9.75 10.93
C ARG A 567 9.82 -11.05 10.12
N ARG A 568 9.03 -11.16 9.04
CA ARG A 568 9.27 -12.17 8.00
C ARG A 568 10.42 -11.67 7.12
N VAL A 569 11.21 -12.59 6.57
CA VAL A 569 12.36 -12.27 5.69
C VAL A 569 11.94 -11.39 4.49
N HIS A 570 10.73 -11.57 3.98
CA HIS A 570 10.14 -10.74 2.91
C HIS A 570 9.84 -9.27 3.31
N ASP A 571 9.72 -8.96 4.61
CA ASP A 571 9.28 -7.65 5.12
C ASP A 571 10.46 -6.68 5.32
N ALA A 572 11.69 -7.18 5.15
CA ALA A 572 12.91 -6.37 5.16
C ALA A 572 13.28 -5.82 3.76
N GLY A 573 12.44 -6.02 2.74
CA GLY A 573 12.67 -5.55 1.37
C GLY A 573 13.48 -6.50 0.49
N PHE A 574 13.73 -7.74 0.95
CA PHE A 574 14.42 -8.76 0.18
C PHE A 574 13.39 -9.71 -0.46
N GLU A 575 13.22 -9.65 -1.79
CA GLU A 575 12.46 -10.66 -2.54
C GLU A 575 13.27 -11.97 -2.58
N LEU A 576 12.75 -13.03 -1.96
CA LEU A 576 13.27 -14.38 -2.12
C LEU A 576 12.99 -14.87 -3.55
N LYS A 577 13.97 -14.79 -4.44
CA LYS A 577 14.15 -15.81 -5.48
C LYS A 577 15.22 -16.78 -4.98
N ASN A 578 14.82 -18.04 -4.78
CA ASN A 578 15.67 -19.17 -4.39
C ASN A 578 16.15 -19.20 -2.93
N GLY A 579 15.25 -18.93 -1.99
CA GLY A 579 15.25 -19.54 -0.65
C GLY A 579 16.56 -19.47 0.15
N VAL A 580 16.93 -18.30 0.71
CA VAL A 580 17.89 -18.22 1.83
C VAL A 580 17.57 -17.06 2.78
N VAL A 581 17.70 -17.32 4.09
CA VAL A 581 17.39 -16.43 5.22
C VAL A 581 18.61 -15.56 5.60
N CYS A 582 18.40 -14.32 6.03
CA CYS A 582 19.38 -13.55 6.81
C CYS A 582 18.70 -12.87 8.01
N GLY A 583 19.34 -12.96 9.19
CA GLY A 583 18.99 -12.23 10.40
C GLY A 583 19.97 -12.57 11.54
N GLU A 584 20.29 -11.60 12.40
CA GLU A 584 21.09 -11.80 13.61
C GLU A 584 20.17 -11.99 14.85
N TYR A 585 20.65 -12.72 15.86
CA TYR A 585 20.04 -12.71 17.21
C TYR A 585 21.09 -12.44 18.28
N MET A 586 20.78 -11.51 19.19
CA MET A 586 21.50 -11.30 20.45
C MET A 586 20.76 -12.09 21.55
N THR A 587 21.45 -13.03 22.18
CA THR A 587 20.89 -13.78 23.32
C THR A 587 20.86 -12.92 24.59
N LYS A 588 20.01 -13.29 25.57
CA LYS A 588 19.89 -12.63 26.89
C LYS A 588 21.21 -12.50 27.67
N ALA A 589 22.30 -13.17 27.26
CA ALA A 589 23.61 -13.14 27.90
C ALA A 589 24.68 -12.33 27.11
N GLY A 590 24.35 -11.70 25.99
CA GLY A 590 25.29 -10.90 25.19
C GLY A 590 26.24 -11.72 24.30
N GLU A 591 26.03 -13.03 24.15
CA GLU A 591 26.78 -13.83 23.18
C GLU A 591 26.14 -13.75 21.77
N ARG A 592 27.02 -13.48 20.78
CA ARG A 592 26.72 -13.50 19.34
C ARG A 592 26.69 -14.94 18.84
N ILE A 593 25.56 -15.38 18.30
CA ILE A 593 25.47 -16.64 17.57
C ILE A 593 25.18 -16.32 16.11
N ALA A 594 26.14 -16.64 15.23
CA ALA A 594 25.96 -16.59 13.78
C ALA A 594 25.27 -17.88 13.31
N TYR A 595 24.40 -17.80 12.30
CA TYR A 595 23.90 -19.00 11.63
C TYR A 595 25.05 -19.64 10.84
N ASP A 596 25.47 -20.86 11.22
CA ASP A 596 26.56 -21.62 10.59
C ASP A 596 26.18 -22.28 9.26
N THR A 597 25.19 -21.76 8.52
CA THR A 597 24.86 -22.28 7.19
C THR A 597 25.44 -21.36 6.10
N PRO A 598 26.36 -21.83 5.25
CA PRO A 598 26.90 -21.05 4.15
C PRO A 598 25.76 -20.66 3.19
N VAL A 599 25.58 -19.37 2.95
CA VAL A 599 24.69 -18.85 1.92
C VAL A 599 25.51 -18.73 0.63
N GLU A 600 25.12 -19.42 -0.44
CA GLU A 600 25.56 -19.06 -1.79
C GLU A 600 24.83 -17.79 -2.22
N LEU A 601 25.57 -16.68 -2.33
CA LEU A 601 25.06 -15.46 -2.94
C LEU A 601 25.08 -15.62 -4.47
N ASP A 602 23.91 -15.63 -5.10
CA ASP A 602 23.77 -15.54 -6.56
C ASP A 602 23.94 -14.06 -6.99
N PHE A 603 25.09 -13.73 -7.59
CA PHE A 603 25.45 -12.38 -8.04
C PHE A 603 24.80 -11.99 -9.37
N SER A 604 23.51 -12.23 -9.53
CA SER A 604 22.78 -11.69 -10.68
C SER A 604 22.36 -10.23 -10.44
N ALA A 605 22.22 -9.49 -11.55
CA ALA A 605 21.82 -8.09 -11.84
C ALA A 605 21.27 -7.16 -10.75
N THR A 606 20.68 -7.68 -9.68
CA THR A 606 19.82 -6.94 -8.75
C THR A 606 20.60 -6.23 -7.65
N LEU A 607 21.80 -6.70 -7.29
CA LEU A 607 22.60 -6.15 -6.19
C LEU A 607 23.20 -4.77 -6.49
N LEU A 608 23.47 -4.46 -7.78
CA LEU A 608 23.99 -3.16 -8.21
C LEU A 608 23.00 -2.00 -7.97
N THR A 609 21.71 -2.30 -7.87
CA THR A 609 20.65 -1.33 -7.50
C THR A 609 20.64 -0.97 -6.02
N TYR A 610 21.34 -1.73 -5.16
CA TYR A 610 21.28 -1.63 -3.71
C TYR A 610 22.62 -1.28 -3.06
N ILE A 611 23.59 -0.76 -3.81
CA ILE A 611 24.93 -0.40 -3.30
C ILE A 611 24.86 0.44 -2.01
N PRO A 612 23.96 1.44 -1.86
CA PRO A 612 23.84 2.18 -0.60
C PRO A 612 23.34 1.33 0.58
N ALA A 613 22.46 0.36 0.33
CA ALA A 613 21.95 -0.55 1.35
C ALA A 613 23.02 -1.58 1.76
N VAL A 614 23.81 -2.07 0.81
CA VAL A 614 24.95 -2.96 1.09
C VAL A 614 26.01 -2.24 1.90
N ALA A 615 26.35 -0.99 1.54
CA ALA A 615 27.29 -0.16 2.31
C ALA A 615 26.80 0.01 3.75
N LYS A 616 25.52 0.34 3.93
CA LYS A 616 24.91 0.50 5.25
C LYS A 616 24.93 -0.79 6.08
N LEU A 617 24.67 -1.94 5.47
CA LEU A 617 24.71 -3.23 6.18
C LEU A 617 26.15 -3.65 6.52
N LEU A 618 27.15 -3.20 5.76
CA LEU A 618 28.57 -3.38 6.08
C LEU A 618 28.99 -2.48 7.25
N ASP A 619 28.56 -1.21 7.25
CA ASP A 619 28.75 -0.29 8.37
C ASP A 619 28.11 -0.80 9.66
N GLU A 620 26.95 -1.46 9.55
CA GLU A 620 26.22 -2.07 10.67
C GLU A 620 26.80 -3.43 11.10
N GLY A 621 27.82 -3.94 10.42
CA GLY A 621 28.54 -5.18 10.77
C GLY A 621 27.74 -6.46 10.51
N CYS A 622 26.67 -6.38 9.71
CA CYS A 622 25.75 -7.49 9.45
C CYS A 622 26.33 -8.59 8.55
N PHE A 623 27.52 -8.39 7.98
CA PHE A 623 28.22 -9.35 7.14
C PHE A 623 29.65 -9.60 7.63
N LYS A 624 30.12 -10.85 7.56
CA LYS A 624 31.55 -11.16 7.69
C LYS A 624 32.26 -10.84 6.37
N THR A 625 33.23 -9.93 6.42
CA THR A 625 34.09 -9.53 5.28
C THR A 625 34.74 -10.71 4.55
N THR A 626 35.21 -11.70 5.31
CA THR A 626 35.81 -12.95 4.79
C THR A 626 34.83 -13.82 3.98
N THR A 627 33.53 -13.79 4.28
CA THR A 627 32.52 -14.55 3.54
C THR A 627 32.21 -13.91 2.18
N MET A 628 32.24 -12.57 2.10
CA MET A 628 32.10 -11.86 0.82
C MET A 628 33.35 -11.97 -0.05
N LEU A 629 34.55 -11.93 0.55
CA LEU A 629 35.82 -12.17 -0.14
C LEU A 629 35.77 -13.50 -0.90
N LYS A 630 35.36 -14.59 -0.26
CA LYS A 630 35.23 -15.92 -0.89
C LYS A 630 34.15 -16.02 -1.97
N HIS A 631 33.28 -15.03 -2.08
CA HIS A 631 32.23 -14.98 -3.09
C HIS A 631 32.61 -14.09 -4.29
N ILE A 632 33.43 -13.06 -4.05
CA ILE A 632 34.13 -12.28 -5.08
C ILE A 632 35.33 -13.07 -5.63
N ILE A 633 35.94 -13.90 -4.80
CA ILE A 633 37.09 -14.75 -5.08
C ILE A 633 36.62 -16.20 -5.03
N LYS A 634 35.88 -16.65 -6.05
CA LYS A 634 35.54 -18.07 -6.19
C LYS A 634 35.93 -18.58 -7.58
N PRO A 635 36.92 -19.48 -7.68
CA PRO A 635 37.31 -20.08 -8.96
C PRO A 635 36.25 -20.99 -9.59
N ASP A 636 35.36 -21.56 -8.78
CA ASP A 636 34.73 -22.84 -9.13
C ASP A 636 33.24 -22.79 -9.52
N ASN A 637 32.63 -21.62 -9.78
CA ASN A 637 31.21 -21.58 -10.21
C ASN A 637 30.85 -20.33 -11.05
N CYS A 638 31.54 -20.11 -12.18
CA CYS A 638 31.23 -18.99 -13.07
C CYS A 638 30.00 -19.25 -13.97
N GLY A 639 28.81 -19.07 -13.41
CA GLY A 639 27.59 -18.74 -14.16
C GLY A 639 27.32 -17.23 -14.09
N HIS A 640 27.04 -16.61 -15.24
CA HIS A 640 26.60 -15.22 -15.47
C HIS A 640 26.38 -14.36 -14.20
N GLY A 641 27.40 -13.60 -13.79
CA GLY A 641 27.28 -12.58 -12.72
C GLY A 641 28.46 -12.42 -11.76
N ALA A 642 29.46 -13.30 -11.78
CA ALA A 642 30.64 -13.19 -10.91
C ALA A 642 31.70 -12.24 -11.50
N ILE A 643 32.23 -11.33 -10.69
CA ILE A 643 33.39 -10.49 -11.01
C ILE A 643 34.63 -11.20 -10.45
N LEU A 644 35.52 -11.71 -11.31
CA LEU A 644 36.77 -12.30 -10.84
C LEU A 644 37.69 -11.22 -10.29
N LEU A 645 38.35 -11.48 -9.16
CA LEU A 645 39.39 -10.59 -8.62
C LEU A 645 40.49 -10.30 -9.65
N SER A 646 40.76 -11.23 -10.57
CA SER A 646 41.69 -11.03 -11.69
C SER A 646 41.24 -9.93 -12.65
N ASP A 647 39.94 -9.79 -12.91
CA ASP A 647 39.38 -8.78 -13.82
C ASP A 647 39.43 -7.38 -13.16
N LEU A 648 39.18 -7.33 -11.84
CA LEU A 648 39.33 -6.15 -10.99
C LEU A 648 40.78 -5.65 -10.89
N LEU A 649 41.74 -6.56 -10.87
CA LEU A 649 43.16 -6.24 -10.84
C LEU A 649 43.69 -5.83 -12.23
N MET A 650 43.21 -6.45 -13.31
CA MET A 650 43.59 -6.11 -14.70
C MET A 650 43.13 -4.71 -15.14
N GLN A 651 41.94 -4.25 -14.74
CA GLN A 651 41.47 -2.88 -15.05
C GLN A 651 42.25 -1.78 -14.31
N ARG A 652 43.11 -2.13 -13.34
CA ARG A 652 43.97 -1.18 -12.62
C ARG A 652 45.47 -1.35 -12.88
N SER A 653 45.88 -2.33 -13.69
CA SER A 653 47.29 -2.60 -14.06
C SER A 653 47.71 -1.99 -15.41
N GLY A 654 46.99 -0.99 -15.93
CA GLY A 654 47.48 -0.17 -17.06
C GLY A 654 47.76 -0.92 -18.37
N LEU A 655 47.05 -2.01 -18.67
CA LEU A 655 47.04 -2.58 -20.02
C LEU A 655 46.11 -1.74 -20.92
N PRO A 656 46.46 -1.52 -22.20
CA PRO A 656 45.70 -0.63 -23.07
C PRO A 656 44.29 -1.15 -23.31
N ASP A 657 43.32 -0.24 -23.18
CA ASP A 657 41.96 -0.41 -23.69
C ASP A 657 41.99 -0.98 -25.11
N VAL A 658 41.25 -2.06 -25.34
CA VAL A 658 40.71 -2.31 -26.67
C VAL A 658 39.42 -1.52 -26.74
N GLU A 659 39.52 -0.37 -27.41
CA GLU A 659 38.49 0.65 -27.58
C GLU A 659 37.05 0.13 -27.71
N ALA A 660 36.16 0.60 -26.82
CA ALA A 660 34.77 0.87 -27.14
C ALA A 660 34.40 2.21 -26.49
N GLY A 661 34.52 3.29 -27.27
CA GLY A 661 34.51 4.66 -26.78
C GLY A 661 33.19 5.11 -26.13
N ALA A 662 33.33 5.84 -25.03
CA ALA A 662 32.45 6.95 -24.66
C ALA A 662 33.28 7.98 -23.88
N SER A 663 33.25 9.24 -24.32
CA SER A 663 34.05 10.34 -23.76
C SER A 663 33.56 10.76 -22.37
N ALA A 664 34.46 11.37 -21.61
CA ALA A 664 34.24 11.90 -20.25
C ALA A 664 33.07 12.90 -20.11
N ASP A 665 32.48 13.36 -21.22
CA ASP A 665 31.34 14.30 -21.25
C ASP A 665 30.00 13.66 -20.84
N VAL A 666 29.93 12.32 -20.72
CA VAL A 666 28.70 11.59 -20.32
C VAL A 666 28.49 11.62 -18.80
N ILE A 667 29.55 11.77 -18.00
CA ILE A 667 29.47 11.69 -16.53
C ILE A 667 28.83 12.95 -15.92
N GLU A 668 28.95 14.11 -16.57
CA GLU A 668 28.41 15.38 -16.04
C GLU A 668 26.93 15.62 -16.40
N ASN A 669 26.33 14.80 -17.27
CA ASN A 669 24.93 14.96 -17.70
C ASN A 669 23.92 14.00 -17.03
N LEU A 670 24.35 13.14 -16.10
CA LEU A 670 23.48 12.15 -15.43
C LEU A 670 22.73 12.67 -14.19
N GLN A 671 22.38 13.97 -14.15
CA GLN A 671 21.53 14.57 -13.11
C GLN A 671 20.17 15.10 -13.60
N LYS A 672 19.71 14.71 -14.80
CA LYS A 672 18.37 15.09 -15.27
C LYS A 672 17.64 13.93 -15.93
N ASP A 673 16.51 13.57 -15.32
CA ASP A 673 15.34 12.87 -15.83
C ASP A 673 15.53 11.51 -16.54
N SER A 674 14.70 10.54 -16.11
CA SER A 674 14.52 9.17 -16.64
C SER A 674 15.61 8.18 -16.25
N ILE A 675 15.29 7.22 -15.36
CA ILE A 675 16.11 6.03 -15.13
C ILE A 675 15.97 5.14 -16.37
N PRO A 676 17.00 4.99 -17.22
CA PRO A 676 16.95 4.03 -18.31
C PRO A 676 17.15 2.63 -17.74
N GLN A 677 16.54 1.62 -18.37
CA GLN A 677 16.88 0.22 -18.11
C GLN A 677 18.40 0.05 -18.25
N LEU A 678 19.08 -0.14 -17.11
CA LEU A 678 20.53 -0.20 -17.04
C LEU A 678 21.01 -1.51 -17.66
N GLN A 679 21.55 -1.42 -18.87
CA GLN A 679 22.54 -2.37 -19.35
C GLN A 679 23.80 -2.27 -18.46
N TYR A 680 24.31 -3.43 -18.05
CA TYR A 680 25.51 -3.62 -17.24
C TYR A 680 26.66 -2.76 -17.78
N SER A 681 27.09 -1.75 -17.02
CA SER A 681 28.30 -0.98 -17.34
C SER A 681 29.38 -1.28 -16.29
N ASP A 682 30.62 -1.44 -16.75
CA ASP A 682 31.81 -1.74 -15.92
C ASP A 682 32.01 -0.73 -14.78
N ALA A 683 31.45 0.48 -14.90
CA ALA A 683 31.49 1.54 -13.89
C ALA A 683 30.72 1.21 -12.59
N ASN A 684 29.59 0.50 -12.68
CA ASN A 684 28.79 0.14 -11.50
C ASN A 684 29.45 -0.99 -10.69
N ILE A 685 30.08 -1.93 -11.41
CA ILE A 685 30.92 -2.98 -10.85
C ILE A 685 32.12 -2.37 -10.12
N TYR A 686 32.81 -1.43 -10.77
CA TYR A 686 33.94 -0.70 -10.20
C TYR A 686 33.59 0.00 -8.87
N TYR A 687 32.42 0.63 -8.78
CA TYR A 687 31.99 1.34 -7.59
C TYR A 687 31.67 0.39 -6.42
N LEU A 688 30.95 -0.71 -6.68
CA LEU A 688 30.65 -1.73 -5.66
C LEU A 688 31.93 -2.34 -5.10
N SER A 689 32.91 -2.67 -5.95
CA SER A 689 34.19 -3.23 -5.51
C SER A 689 34.98 -2.26 -4.64
N LYS A 690 34.93 -0.95 -4.91
CA LYS A 690 35.56 0.07 -4.07
C LYS A 690 34.94 0.14 -2.67
N VAL A 691 33.60 0.08 -2.59
CA VAL A 691 32.87 0.06 -1.31
C VAL A 691 33.23 -1.19 -0.51
N VAL A 692 33.20 -2.37 -1.13
CA VAL A 692 33.52 -3.63 -0.45
C VAL A 692 34.97 -3.69 0.02
N LEU A 693 35.93 -3.35 -0.85
CA LEU A 693 37.35 -3.36 -0.51
C LEU A 693 37.69 -2.37 0.62
N SER A 694 36.93 -1.28 0.75
CA SER A 694 37.16 -0.31 1.82
C SER A 694 36.81 -0.76 3.23
N HIS A 695 36.07 -1.87 3.36
CA HIS A 695 35.69 -2.44 4.65
C HIS A 695 36.51 -3.67 5.02
N ILE A 696 37.43 -4.11 4.15
CA ILE A 696 38.27 -5.30 4.36
C ILE A 696 39.63 -4.88 4.94
N PRO A 697 40.06 -5.44 6.09
CA PRO A 697 41.41 -5.21 6.62
C PRO A 697 42.48 -5.67 5.62
N GLU A 698 43.53 -4.86 5.42
CA GLU A 698 44.58 -5.16 4.44
C GLU A 698 45.23 -6.54 4.67
N GLU A 699 45.43 -6.95 5.92
CA GLU A 699 46.05 -8.23 6.25
C GLU A 699 45.20 -9.43 5.81
N GLU A 700 43.87 -9.36 5.94
CA GLU A 700 42.96 -10.40 5.43
C GLU A 700 43.02 -10.48 3.89
N LEU A 701 43.12 -9.32 3.23
CA LEU A 701 43.25 -9.26 1.79
C LEU A 701 44.61 -9.82 1.30
N LYS A 702 45.71 -9.60 2.05
CA LYS A 702 47.02 -10.22 1.75
C LYS A 702 46.96 -11.73 1.86
N GLU A 703 46.29 -12.25 2.88
CA GLU A 703 46.19 -13.70 3.12
C GLU A 703 45.44 -14.38 1.96
N GLU A 704 44.30 -13.83 1.56
CA GLU A 704 43.52 -14.35 0.41
C GLU A 704 44.28 -14.23 -0.91
N LEU A 705 44.93 -13.08 -1.17
CA LEU A 705 45.79 -12.91 -2.35
C LEU A 705 46.95 -13.90 -2.36
N SER A 706 47.58 -14.15 -1.21
CA SER A 706 48.65 -15.13 -1.08
C SER A 706 48.16 -16.55 -1.36
N GLY A 707 46.97 -16.90 -0.86
CA GLY A 707 46.31 -18.17 -1.15
C GLY A 707 46.01 -18.34 -2.65
N PHE A 708 45.49 -17.29 -3.30
CA PHE A 708 45.23 -17.30 -4.74
C PHE A 708 46.50 -17.52 -5.57
N TYR A 709 47.55 -16.72 -5.33
CA TYR A 709 48.81 -16.84 -6.08
C TYR A 709 49.55 -18.15 -5.78
N ALA A 710 49.47 -18.66 -4.55
CA ALA A 710 49.96 -20.01 -4.22
C ALA A 710 49.22 -21.10 -5.03
N SER A 711 47.91 -20.96 -5.26
CA SER A 711 47.15 -21.90 -6.11
C SER A 711 47.59 -21.88 -7.58
N LEU A 712 48.21 -20.78 -8.03
CA LEU A 712 48.83 -20.63 -9.35
C LEU A 712 50.29 -21.10 -9.37
N GLY A 713 50.78 -21.71 -8.29
CA GLY A 713 52.15 -22.15 -8.14
C GLY A 713 53.15 -21.03 -7.84
N MET A 714 52.66 -19.83 -7.50
CA MET A 714 53.46 -18.63 -7.21
C MET A 714 53.59 -18.39 -5.69
N TYR A 715 54.32 -19.28 -5.02
CA TYR A 715 54.43 -19.31 -3.56
C TYR A 715 55.27 -18.18 -2.94
N SER A 716 56.07 -17.49 -3.75
CA SER A 716 57.00 -16.43 -3.35
C SER A 716 56.51 -15.06 -3.81
N THR A 717 55.19 -14.85 -3.73
CA THR A 717 54.53 -13.60 -4.09
C THR A 717 54.18 -12.81 -2.83
N SER A 718 54.46 -11.51 -2.83
CA SER A 718 54.14 -10.60 -1.74
C SER A 718 53.32 -9.40 -2.23
N PHE A 719 52.50 -8.84 -1.34
CA PHE A 719 51.52 -7.81 -1.66
C PHE A 719 51.71 -6.60 -0.75
N SER A 720 51.75 -5.41 -1.33
CA SER A 720 51.71 -4.14 -0.60
C SER A 720 50.63 -3.25 -1.17
N PHE A 721 49.89 -2.56 -0.30
CA PHE A 721 48.81 -1.67 -0.71
C PHE A 721 49.29 -0.21 -0.63
N THR A 722 48.80 0.61 -1.54
CA THR A 722 49.01 2.07 -1.55
C THR A 722 47.66 2.78 -1.53
N ASP A 723 47.66 4.06 -1.14
CA ASP A 723 46.45 4.87 -1.01
C ASP A 723 45.48 4.70 -2.20
N GLY A 724 44.23 4.35 -1.87
CA GLY A 724 43.20 4.06 -2.86
C GLY A 724 43.11 2.59 -3.31
N TYR A 725 43.61 1.63 -2.51
CA TYR A 725 43.50 0.18 -2.73
C TYR A 725 44.19 -0.32 -4.00
N LYS A 726 45.32 0.30 -4.38
CA LYS A 726 46.20 -0.22 -5.43
C LYS A 726 47.14 -1.27 -4.83
N VAL A 727 47.17 -2.45 -5.42
CA VAL A 727 48.01 -3.58 -4.95
C VAL A 727 49.29 -3.64 -5.78
N LYS A 728 50.44 -3.48 -5.13
CA LYS A 728 51.74 -3.79 -5.71
C LYS A 728 52.08 -5.25 -5.41
N VAL A 729 52.20 -6.04 -6.47
CA VAL A 729 52.55 -7.47 -6.42
C VAL A 729 54.04 -7.62 -6.70
N THR A 730 54.77 -8.28 -5.81
CA THR A 730 56.20 -8.58 -5.98
C THR A 730 56.40 -10.08 -5.95
N THR A 731 56.90 -10.65 -7.04
CA THR A 731 57.11 -12.10 -7.19
C THR A 731 58.55 -12.41 -7.58
N THR A 732 58.97 -13.66 -7.39
CA THR A 732 60.26 -14.15 -7.90
C THR A 732 60.17 -14.49 -9.40
N PRO A 733 61.31 -14.45 -10.13
CA PRO A 733 61.36 -14.85 -11.54
C PRO A 733 60.91 -16.29 -11.79
N ASP A 734 61.19 -17.21 -10.86
CA ASP A 734 60.79 -18.63 -10.98
C ASP A 734 59.27 -18.82 -10.90
N ASP A 735 58.61 -18.09 -10.01
CA ASP A 735 57.16 -18.16 -9.88
C ASP A 735 56.44 -17.48 -11.05
N LEU A 736 57.00 -16.38 -11.55
CA LEU A 736 56.52 -15.76 -12.79
C LEU A 736 56.66 -16.69 -13.99
N ALA A 737 57.78 -17.43 -14.09
CA ALA A 737 57.99 -18.42 -15.15
C ALA A 737 57.01 -19.60 -15.08
N LYS A 738 56.65 -20.07 -13.87
CA LYS A 738 55.61 -21.10 -13.68
C LYS A 738 54.24 -20.61 -14.14
N PHE A 739 53.87 -19.39 -13.76
CA PHE A 739 52.60 -18.78 -14.17
C PHE A 739 52.51 -18.58 -15.69
N LEU A 740 53.56 -18.05 -16.31
CA LEU A 740 53.63 -17.91 -17.77
C LEU A 740 53.64 -19.27 -18.49
N GLY A 741 54.26 -20.29 -17.91
CA GLY A 741 54.20 -21.67 -18.39
C GLY A 741 52.79 -22.27 -18.34
N MET A 742 52.05 -21.99 -17.27
CA MET A 742 50.64 -22.40 -17.14
C MET A 742 49.76 -21.76 -18.23
N LEU A 743 49.95 -20.46 -18.48
CA LEU A 743 49.25 -19.74 -19.55
C LEU A 743 49.63 -20.27 -20.94
N ARG A 744 50.92 -20.55 -21.20
CA ARG A 744 51.41 -21.03 -22.51
C ARG A 744 50.84 -22.40 -22.90
N ASN A 745 50.59 -23.27 -21.93
CA ASN A 745 50.08 -24.62 -22.18
C ASN A 745 48.54 -24.68 -22.33
N GLY A 746 47.88 -23.51 -22.46
CA GLY A 746 46.43 -23.42 -22.55
C GLY A 746 45.73 -23.90 -21.28
N GLY A 747 46.39 -23.72 -20.12
CA GLY A 747 45.89 -24.14 -18.83
C GLY A 747 44.52 -23.52 -18.55
N THR A 748 43.58 -24.36 -18.11
CA THR A 748 42.28 -23.94 -17.60
C THR A 748 42.39 -23.79 -16.09
N TYR A 749 41.89 -22.67 -15.56
CA TYR A 749 41.67 -22.50 -14.12
C TYR A 749 40.16 -22.39 -13.89
N GLY A 750 39.60 -23.23 -13.00
CA GLY A 750 38.15 -23.29 -12.77
C GLY A 750 37.30 -23.69 -13.99
N GLY A 751 37.88 -24.38 -14.98
CA GLY A 751 37.19 -24.78 -16.22
C GLY A 751 37.10 -23.69 -17.30
N VAL A 752 37.61 -22.47 -17.06
CA VAL A 752 37.66 -21.40 -18.06
C VAL A 752 39.00 -21.42 -18.79
N LYS A 753 38.95 -21.42 -20.12
CA LYS A 753 40.12 -21.40 -21.00
C LYS A 753 40.47 -19.95 -21.32
N TYR A 754 41.43 -19.40 -20.60
CA TYR A 754 41.98 -18.10 -20.92
C TYR A 754 42.87 -18.27 -22.14
N LEU A 755 42.53 -17.67 -23.28
CA LEU A 755 43.43 -17.10 -24.31
C LEU A 755 42.72 -17.01 -25.67
N SER A 756 42.67 -15.80 -26.23
CA SER A 756 42.55 -15.61 -27.68
C SER A 756 43.92 -15.83 -28.35
N ALA A 757 43.94 -16.01 -29.67
CA ALA A 757 45.18 -16.24 -30.43
C ALA A 757 46.20 -15.07 -30.33
N GLU A 758 45.74 -13.85 -30.03
CA GLU A 758 46.59 -12.67 -29.87
C GLU A 758 47.27 -12.61 -28.49
N THR A 759 46.56 -12.98 -27.42
CA THR A 759 47.13 -13.04 -26.07
C THR A 759 48.21 -14.13 -25.98
N ALA A 760 48.05 -15.24 -26.71
CA ALA A 760 49.06 -16.30 -26.79
C ALA A 760 50.34 -15.83 -27.52
N ARG A 761 50.21 -14.94 -28.52
CA ARG A 761 51.36 -14.30 -29.20
C ARG A 761 52.09 -13.32 -28.29
N PHE A 762 51.35 -12.52 -27.51
CA PHE A 762 51.93 -11.59 -26.55
C PHE A 762 52.69 -12.29 -25.41
N VAL A 763 52.11 -13.35 -24.85
CA VAL A 763 52.78 -14.20 -23.83
C VAL A 763 54.04 -14.87 -24.41
N ASN A 764 54.00 -15.38 -25.64
CA ASN A 764 55.20 -15.92 -26.29
C ASN A 764 56.27 -14.84 -26.53
N MET A 765 55.89 -13.60 -26.83
CA MET A 765 56.81 -12.49 -27.00
C MET A 765 57.52 -12.15 -25.68
N LEU A 766 56.79 -12.08 -24.56
CA LEU A 766 57.35 -11.83 -23.23
C LEU A 766 58.29 -12.96 -22.77
N VAL A 767 57.92 -14.23 -23.00
CA VAL A 767 58.77 -15.39 -22.66
C VAL A 767 60.04 -15.43 -23.53
N THR A 768 59.93 -15.07 -24.81
CA THR A 768 61.09 -15.00 -25.73
C THR A 768 62.05 -13.87 -25.32
N TYR A 769 61.51 -12.73 -24.89
CA TYR A 769 62.29 -11.61 -24.35
C TYR A 769 62.93 -11.94 -22.98
N TYR A 770 62.25 -12.73 -22.14
CA TYR A 770 62.78 -13.18 -20.84
C TYR A 770 63.97 -14.14 -21.00
N ASN A 771 63.89 -15.11 -21.92
CA ASN A 771 65.00 -16.03 -22.19
C ASN A 771 66.24 -15.31 -22.77
N THR A 772 66.12 -14.05 -23.20
CA THR A 772 67.21 -13.24 -23.72
C THR A 772 67.79 -12.24 -22.71
N ASN A 773 67.09 -11.89 -21.63
CA ASN A 773 67.55 -10.90 -20.62
C ASN A 773 67.28 -11.40 -19.18
N SER A 774 68.27 -12.03 -18.55
CA SER A 774 68.16 -12.78 -17.30
C SER A 774 68.35 -11.98 -15.99
N ASN A 775 68.00 -10.69 -15.94
CA ASN A 775 68.14 -9.89 -14.72
C ASN A 775 66.79 -9.29 -14.26
N GLY A 776 66.19 -9.92 -13.24
CA GLY A 776 65.19 -9.42 -12.28
C GLY A 776 64.13 -8.41 -12.75
N PHE A 777 62.85 -8.79 -12.66
CA PHE A 777 61.73 -7.89 -12.94
C PHE A 777 61.12 -7.30 -11.66
N SER A 778 60.87 -5.99 -11.68
CA SER A 778 59.83 -5.33 -10.88
C SER A 778 58.73 -4.93 -11.85
N ILE A 779 57.57 -5.58 -11.81
CA ILE A 779 56.41 -5.14 -12.58
C ILE A 779 55.84 -3.93 -11.82
N MET A 780 56.11 -2.73 -12.35
CA MET A 780 55.36 -1.53 -12.00
C MET A 780 54.44 -1.21 -13.17
N ASN A 781 53.15 -1.14 -12.84
CA ASN A 781 51.95 -1.08 -13.69
C ASN A 781 51.42 -2.44 -14.09
#